data_AF-A0A222ENJ9-F1
#
_entry.id   AF-A0A222ENJ9-F1
#
_cell.length_a   1.000
_cell.length_b   1.000
_cell.length_c   1.000
_cell.angle_alpha   90.00
_cell.angle_beta   90.00
_cell.angle_gamma   90.00
#
_symmetry.space_group_name_H-M   'P 1'
#
loop_
_entity.id
_entity.type
_entity.pdbx_description
1 polymer ?
#
loop_
_entity_poly.entity_id
_entity_poly.type
_entity_poly.pdbx_seq_one_letter_code
_entity_poly.pdbx_strand_id
1 'polypeptide(L)'
;MKFSTSRWIKKQHLINSLKSDKTKKSLSVAKASLYSILFGLLIGIIIILANGEDGFAFIFSSIGYSLRNSSSTFLPSTINYFSTYALMGIGLALGFKIGIFNMGGTGQAVIGMVFSVLAIGNKASAEGVGFKDVDNSFVINVFLIFVFSGIAISLISGILKISFNIHEVVTTVMLNWIVWIFANWIFDRPEWVWSSNHVTQPLNTNWLSINGNTWLFGVILTIISVILVYILVNLTTFGYKFKVSGKQPTAAKYAGINIKYYILLTTALQGLFISMGGFIYYMTIQLSISTGKISELPTIGFDAIPIALVAFNNVVGILPVAMFWAMLKNGSGIAKSIEFPLLSKDVSTLVFGAITYGAGISALFFKLRIYEYLYKNFFIFYQFEVKKNFYITFNKVWSLRFKKLLYFKDDELRNLKKSIKDTEYSKSILILKQEISNLKKTNNNSVIKEKSEELENLINKNKALVKKCAKQYKIEKQDFKNNVKFEIRQLKERFSMFNEESILLHKKYSISGLRKKISNQVLKKKYELLNSFVISFNNYKTKVKDSRQKLKLDLKNKQTSKEERLNLKKLLLNNIQKWKEELESKNKISLDEFNKYRIEQYEKLKKSINEIKEKFLIIKKDFKEKKVTIKNTSSDKKQKFFEKENYINKITYYNKRCEVVKSYGS
;
A
#
# COMPACT_ATOMS: atom_id res chain seq x y z
N MET A 1 -17.73 1.46 -44.03
CA MET A 1 -16.54 0.96 -43.29
C MET A 1 -16.55 -0.58 -43.29
N LYS A 2 -15.56 -1.26 -43.89
CA LYS A 2 -15.44 -2.73 -43.87
C LYS A 2 -15.12 -3.21 -42.44
N PHE A 3 -16.02 -3.95 -41.81
CA PHE A 3 -15.83 -4.49 -40.47
C PHE A 3 -14.84 -5.67 -40.51
N SER A 4 -13.62 -5.45 -40.03
CA SER A 4 -12.59 -6.49 -39.93
C SER A 4 -12.84 -7.36 -38.69
N THR A 5 -13.29 -8.59 -38.90
CA THR A 5 -13.54 -9.60 -37.86
C THR A 5 -12.25 -9.95 -37.09
N SER A 6 -11.09 -10.03 -37.76
CA SER A 6 -9.82 -10.34 -37.09
C SER A 6 -9.35 -9.23 -36.14
N ARG A 7 -9.51 -7.95 -36.53
CA ARG A 7 -9.22 -6.81 -35.64
C ARG A 7 -10.19 -6.75 -34.47
N TRP A 8 -11.46 -7.08 -34.70
CA TRP A 8 -12.46 -7.13 -33.63
C TRP A 8 -12.18 -8.25 -32.62
N ILE A 9 -11.82 -9.45 -33.09
CA ILE A 9 -11.46 -10.59 -32.24
C ILE A 9 -10.20 -10.29 -31.41
N LYS A 10 -9.12 -9.78 -32.02
CA LYS A 10 -7.91 -9.37 -31.29
C LYS A 10 -8.23 -8.30 -30.24
N LYS A 11 -9.02 -7.29 -30.61
CA LYS A 11 -9.48 -6.24 -29.68
C LYS A 11 -10.30 -6.83 -28.53
N GLN A 12 -11.14 -7.83 -28.80
CA GLN A 12 -11.99 -8.43 -27.78
C GLN A 12 -11.23 -9.38 -26.85
N HIS A 13 -10.24 -10.12 -27.35
CA HIS A 13 -9.29 -10.85 -26.51
C HIS A 13 -8.50 -9.91 -25.61
N LEU A 14 -8.08 -8.76 -26.13
CA LEU A 14 -7.34 -7.75 -25.38
C LEU A 14 -8.24 -7.11 -24.30
N ILE A 15 -9.49 -6.78 -24.63
CA ILE A 15 -10.49 -6.26 -23.67
C ILE A 15 -10.82 -7.31 -22.60
N ASN A 16 -11.01 -8.59 -22.97
CA ASN A 16 -11.29 -9.66 -22.03
C ASN A 16 -10.07 -9.95 -21.14
N SER A 17 -8.86 -9.89 -21.69
CA SER A 17 -7.61 -9.97 -20.93
C SER A 17 -7.53 -8.83 -19.91
N LEU A 18 -7.78 -7.58 -20.31
CA LEU A 18 -7.80 -6.41 -19.41
C LEU A 18 -8.95 -6.44 -18.38
N LYS A 19 -10.06 -7.11 -18.68
CA LYS A 19 -11.21 -7.27 -17.77
C LYS A 19 -11.08 -8.47 -16.82
N SER A 20 -10.13 -9.37 -17.04
CA SER A 20 -9.85 -10.50 -16.14
C SER A 20 -9.56 -10.01 -14.72
N ASP A 21 -10.02 -10.76 -13.72
CA ASP A 21 -9.79 -10.36 -12.32
C ASP A 21 -8.30 -10.43 -11.93
N LYS A 22 -7.51 -11.24 -12.63
CA LYS A 22 -6.06 -11.30 -12.48
C LYS A 22 -5.38 -10.00 -12.95
N THR A 23 -5.81 -9.44 -14.09
CA THR A 23 -5.25 -8.20 -14.63
C THR A 23 -5.76 -6.98 -13.88
N LYS A 24 -7.03 -6.95 -13.45
CA LYS A 24 -7.52 -5.91 -12.52
C LYS A 24 -6.69 -5.85 -11.24
N LYS A 25 -6.35 -7.01 -10.66
CA LYS A 25 -5.51 -7.10 -9.46
C LYS A 25 -4.09 -6.58 -9.75
N SER A 26 -3.45 -7.03 -10.84
CA SER A 26 -2.13 -6.54 -11.25
C SER A 26 -2.12 -5.02 -11.51
N LEU A 27 -3.13 -4.49 -12.18
CA LEU A 27 -3.28 -3.06 -12.46
C LEU A 27 -3.49 -2.25 -11.18
N SER A 28 -4.20 -2.80 -10.19
CA SER A 28 -4.38 -2.15 -8.89
C SER A 28 -3.06 -2.06 -8.11
N VAL A 29 -2.22 -3.09 -8.21
CA VAL A 29 -0.88 -3.14 -7.63
C VAL A 29 0.02 -2.08 -8.29
N ALA A 30 0.08 -2.03 -9.63
CA ALA A 30 0.85 -1.03 -10.34
C ALA A 30 0.41 0.42 -10.02
N LYS A 31 -0.90 0.65 -9.91
CA LYS A 31 -1.43 1.97 -9.49
C LYS A 31 -0.97 2.34 -8.07
N ALA A 32 -0.97 1.39 -7.15
CA ALA A 32 -0.51 1.63 -5.78
C ALA A 32 0.99 1.95 -5.74
N SER A 33 1.82 1.25 -6.53
CA SER A 33 3.25 1.57 -6.69
C SER A 33 3.44 2.99 -7.21
N LEU A 34 2.66 3.39 -8.21
CA LEU A 34 2.75 4.72 -8.81
C LEU A 34 2.33 5.83 -7.83
N TYR A 35 1.26 5.62 -7.05
CA TYR A 35 0.87 6.56 -6.00
C TYR A 35 1.92 6.66 -4.89
N SER A 36 2.56 5.55 -4.53
CA SER A 36 3.64 5.53 -3.55
C SER A 36 4.85 6.34 -4.00
N ILE A 37 5.26 6.18 -5.26
CA ILE A 37 6.38 6.93 -5.85
C ILE A 37 6.04 8.43 -5.89
N LEU A 38 4.85 8.79 -6.38
CA LEU A 38 4.42 10.19 -6.43
C LEU A 38 4.35 10.83 -5.04
N PHE A 39 3.87 10.10 -4.04
CA PHE A 39 3.83 10.59 -2.66
C PHE A 39 5.24 10.83 -2.10
N GLY A 40 6.16 9.89 -2.33
CA GLY A 40 7.57 10.03 -1.95
C GLY A 40 8.24 11.23 -2.61
N LEU A 41 8.04 11.41 -3.91
CA LEU A 41 8.56 12.55 -4.67
C LEU A 41 7.97 13.87 -4.18
N LEU A 42 6.67 13.95 -3.90
CA LEU A 42 6.04 15.16 -3.38
C LEU A 42 6.64 15.58 -2.04
N ILE A 43 6.88 14.63 -1.12
CA ILE A 43 7.56 14.93 0.14
C ILE A 43 9.00 15.39 -0.12
N GLY A 44 9.72 14.72 -1.02
CA GLY A 44 11.07 15.13 -1.42
C GLY A 44 11.12 16.56 -1.94
N ILE A 45 10.17 16.95 -2.80
CA ILE A 45 10.03 18.31 -3.32
C ILE A 45 9.81 19.30 -2.18
N ILE A 46 8.92 18.99 -1.24
CA ILE A 46 8.63 19.87 -0.09
C ILE A 46 9.89 20.07 0.77
N ILE A 47 10.68 19.02 0.98
CA ILE A 47 11.92 19.10 1.76
C ILE A 47 12.96 19.98 1.05
N ILE A 48 13.12 19.85 -0.26
CA ILE A 48 14.08 20.66 -1.02
C ILE A 48 13.63 22.13 -1.05
N LEU A 49 12.33 22.38 -1.28
CA LEU A 49 11.75 23.72 -1.20
C LEU A 49 11.94 24.37 0.17
N ALA A 50 11.86 23.60 1.25
CA ALA A 50 12.12 24.09 2.60
C ALA A 50 13.59 24.51 2.82
N ASN A 51 14.53 23.97 2.03
CA ASN A 51 15.94 24.36 2.04
C ASN A 51 16.24 25.56 1.12
N GLY A 52 15.23 26.14 0.47
CA GLY A 52 15.37 27.35 -0.37
C GLY A 52 15.66 27.08 -1.86
N GLU A 53 15.66 25.82 -2.29
CA GLU A 53 15.96 25.41 -3.67
C GLU A 53 14.70 24.88 -4.39
N ASP A 54 14.68 24.93 -5.72
CA ASP A 54 13.56 24.38 -6.50
C ASP A 54 13.60 22.83 -6.52
N GLY A 55 12.73 22.22 -5.71
CA GLY A 55 12.61 20.77 -5.62
C GLY A 55 12.12 20.08 -6.90
N PHE A 56 11.34 20.76 -7.75
CA PHE A 56 10.95 20.19 -9.05
C PHE A 56 12.15 20.18 -10.00
N ALA A 57 12.88 21.30 -10.07
CA ALA A 57 14.08 21.41 -10.89
C ALA A 57 15.11 20.32 -10.52
N PHE A 58 15.36 20.11 -9.22
CA PHE A 58 16.29 19.08 -8.75
C PHE A 58 15.94 17.66 -9.20
N ILE A 59 14.66 17.27 -9.16
CA ILE A 59 14.24 15.91 -9.58
C ILE A 59 14.35 15.76 -11.09
N PHE A 60 13.92 16.77 -11.86
CA PHE A 60 14.01 16.75 -13.31
C PHE A 60 15.46 16.76 -13.79
N SER A 61 16.31 17.58 -13.17
CA SER A 61 17.74 17.60 -13.49
C SER A 61 18.41 16.30 -13.11
N SER A 62 18.11 15.72 -11.95
CA SER A 62 18.61 14.39 -11.55
C SER A 62 18.29 13.33 -12.62
N ILE A 63 17.04 13.26 -13.05
CA ILE A 63 16.62 12.33 -14.12
C ILE A 63 17.32 12.66 -15.44
N GLY A 64 17.41 13.94 -15.80
CA GLY A 64 18.06 14.40 -17.02
C GLY A 64 19.55 14.04 -17.08
N TYR A 65 20.31 14.33 -16.02
CA TYR A 65 21.72 13.99 -15.90
C TYR A 65 21.96 12.49 -15.93
N SER A 66 21.07 11.68 -15.31
CA SER A 66 21.20 10.22 -15.31
C SER A 66 21.08 9.58 -16.71
N LEU A 67 20.35 10.24 -17.63
CA LEU A 67 20.11 9.78 -18.99
C LEU A 67 21.02 10.45 -20.02
N ARG A 68 21.78 11.47 -19.62
CA ARG A 68 22.60 12.25 -20.55
C ARG A 68 23.83 11.45 -20.95
N ASN A 69 23.97 11.17 -22.24
CA ASN A 69 25.13 10.48 -22.82
C ASN A 69 26.31 11.41 -23.12
N SER A 70 26.32 12.63 -22.57
CA SER A 70 27.28 13.69 -22.94
C SER A 70 28.67 13.50 -22.32
N SER A 71 28.78 12.71 -21.26
CA SER A 71 30.04 12.18 -20.76
C SER A 71 29.98 10.66 -20.85
N SER A 72 31.07 10.02 -21.24
CA SER A 72 31.21 8.57 -21.39
C SER A 72 31.00 7.78 -20.08
N THR A 73 30.60 8.43 -18.99
CA THR A 73 30.55 7.88 -17.64
C THR A 73 29.15 7.89 -17.02
N PHE A 74 28.30 8.89 -17.27
CA PHE A 74 27.03 9.05 -16.53
C PHE A 74 26.02 7.94 -16.83
N LEU A 75 25.73 7.67 -18.10
CA LEU A 75 24.79 6.63 -18.49
C LEU A 75 25.27 5.23 -18.08
N PRO A 76 26.54 4.83 -18.32
CA PRO A 76 27.09 3.57 -17.81
C PRO A 76 26.95 3.40 -16.29
N SER A 77 27.27 4.44 -15.50
CA SER A 77 27.11 4.39 -14.05
C SER A 77 25.64 4.20 -13.64
N THR A 78 24.69 4.89 -14.29
CA THR A 78 23.25 4.69 -14.02
C THR A 78 22.82 3.25 -14.28
N ILE A 79 23.31 2.64 -15.37
CA ILE A 79 22.98 1.26 -15.71
C ILE A 79 23.61 0.27 -14.72
N ASN A 80 24.84 0.53 -14.26
CA ASN A 80 25.46 -0.27 -13.19
C ASN A 80 24.65 -0.22 -11.90
N TYR A 81 24.21 0.97 -11.48
CA TYR A 81 23.32 1.11 -10.32
C TYR A 81 22.00 0.35 -10.52
N PHE A 82 21.43 0.38 -11.72
CA PHE A 82 20.23 -0.37 -12.05
C PHE A 82 20.45 -1.88 -11.85
N SER A 83 21.53 -2.44 -12.38
CA SER A 83 21.84 -3.87 -12.24
C SER A 83 22.06 -4.27 -10.78
N THR A 84 22.81 -3.47 -10.02
CA THR A 84 23.01 -3.66 -8.58
C THR A 84 21.69 -3.71 -7.84
N TYR A 85 20.87 -2.67 -7.96
CA TYR A 85 19.62 -2.56 -7.22
C TYR A 85 18.56 -3.57 -7.69
N ALA A 86 18.54 -3.93 -8.97
CA ALA A 86 17.65 -4.94 -9.49
C ALA A 86 17.97 -6.33 -8.90
N LEU A 87 19.25 -6.73 -8.88
CA LEU A 87 19.67 -8.01 -8.31
C LEU A 87 19.40 -8.06 -6.79
N MET A 88 19.84 -7.05 -6.04
CA MET A 88 19.57 -6.97 -4.60
C MET A 88 18.06 -6.98 -4.31
N GLY A 89 17.28 -6.24 -5.10
CA GLY A 89 15.82 -6.20 -5.00
C GLY A 89 15.16 -7.56 -5.26
N ILE A 90 15.65 -8.34 -6.23
CA ILE A 90 15.15 -9.70 -6.52
C ILE A 90 15.36 -10.61 -5.31
N GLY A 91 16.55 -10.57 -4.69
CA GLY A 91 16.84 -11.31 -3.46
C GLY A 91 15.85 -10.95 -2.35
N LEU A 92 15.72 -9.66 -2.04
CA LEU A 92 14.82 -9.19 -0.99
C LEU A 92 13.34 -9.55 -1.26
N ALA A 93 12.88 -9.41 -2.51
CA ALA A 93 11.54 -9.78 -2.92
C ALA A 93 11.23 -11.27 -2.71
N LEU A 94 12.22 -12.16 -2.87
CA LEU A 94 12.06 -13.58 -2.56
C LEU A 94 11.83 -13.80 -1.06
N GLY A 95 12.64 -13.18 -0.19
CA GLY A 95 12.42 -13.27 1.25
C GLY A 95 11.04 -12.79 1.68
N PHE A 96 10.63 -11.62 1.18
CA PHE A 96 9.33 -11.06 1.52
C PHE A 96 8.15 -11.92 1.06
N LYS A 97 8.30 -12.73 0.00
CA LYS A 97 7.28 -13.71 -0.40
C LYS A 97 7.10 -14.84 0.60
N ILE A 98 8.17 -15.25 1.29
CA ILE A 98 8.14 -16.35 2.25
C ILE A 98 7.91 -15.87 3.70
N GLY A 99 7.88 -14.56 3.92
CA GLY A 99 7.73 -13.97 5.25
C GLY A 99 9.04 -13.86 6.02
N ILE A 100 10.18 -13.75 5.31
CA ILE A 100 11.48 -13.44 5.89
C ILE A 100 11.87 -12.02 5.51
N PHE A 101 11.97 -11.15 6.52
CA PHE A 101 12.37 -9.77 6.31
C PHE A 101 13.88 -9.60 6.55
N ASN A 102 14.68 -9.74 5.50
CA ASN A 102 16.14 -9.58 5.57
C ASN A 102 16.52 -8.08 5.44
N MET A 103 17.11 -7.49 6.48
CA MET A 103 17.70 -6.14 6.45
C MET A 103 19.24 -6.16 6.37
N GLY A 104 19.81 -7.34 6.19
CA GLY A 104 21.25 -7.63 6.24
C GLY A 104 21.98 -7.42 4.93
N GLY A 105 21.34 -6.80 3.94
CA GLY A 105 21.88 -6.74 2.59
C GLY A 105 23.19 -5.96 2.48
N THR A 106 23.39 -4.99 3.35
CA THR A 106 24.61 -4.19 3.42
C THR A 106 25.78 -5.04 3.93
N GLY A 107 25.61 -5.75 5.05
CA GLY A 107 26.62 -6.66 5.60
C GLY A 107 26.96 -7.80 4.63
N GLN A 108 25.96 -8.38 3.95
CA GLN A 108 26.18 -9.41 2.93
C GLN A 108 27.03 -8.91 1.75
N ALA A 109 26.88 -7.65 1.35
CA ALA A 109 27.72 -7.06 0.31
C ALA A 109 29.11 -6.68 0.84
N VAL A 110 29.21 -6.14 2.07
CA VAL A 110 30.48 -5.73 2.69
C VAL A 110 31.39 -6.93 2.92
N ILE A 111 30.88 -8.05 3.42
CA ILE A 111 31.72 -9.22 3.67
C ILE A 111 32.28 -9.81 2.36
N GLY A 112 31.47 -9.80 1.28
CA GLY A 112 31.93 -10.21 -0.04
C GLY A 112 33.03 -9.31 -0.58
N MET A 113 32.91 -8.01 -0.34
CA MET A 113 33.95 -7.04 -0.65
C MET A 113 35.23 -7.31 0.15
N VAL A 114 35.14 -7.53 1.46
CA VAL A 114 36.30 -7.85 2.32
C VAL A 114 37.05 -9.06 1.78
N PHE A 115 36.39 -10.21 1.65
CA PHE A 115 37.06 -11.43 1.18
C PHE A 115 37.58 -11.33 -0.26
N SER A 116 36.93 -10.53 -1.11
CA SER A 116 37.42 -10.25 -2.46
C SER A 116 38.71 -9.45 -2.44
N VAL A 117 38.79 -8.39 -1.63
CA VAL A 117 40.00 -7.59 -1.47
C VAL A 117 41.13 -8.43 -0.87
N LEU A 118 40.83 -9.29 0.11
CA LEU A 118 41.80 -10.24 0.67
C LEU A 118 42.37 -11.19 -0.40
N ALA A 119 41.50 -11.78 -1.22
CA ALA A 119 41.91 -12.70 -2.27
C ALA A 119 42.76 -12.01 -3.34
N ILE A 120 42.39 -10.80 -3.75
CA ILE A 120 43.13 -10.00 -4.72
C ILE A 120 44.48 -9.57 -4.14
N GLY A 121 44.50 -9.09 -2.89
CA GLY A 121 45.72 -8.67 -2.22
C GLY A 121 46.73 -9.79 -2.05
N ASN A 122 46.28 -11.00 -1.69
CA ASN A 122 47.16 -12.16 -1.59
C ASN A 122 47.74 -12.56 -2.96
N LYS A 123 46.92 -12.52 -4.02
CA LYS A 123 47.38 -12.82 -5.37
C LYS A 123 48.37 -11.77 -5.89
N ALA A 124 48.04 -10.50 -5.71
CA ALA A 124 48.89 -9.36 -6.06
C ALA A 124 50.25 -9.44 -5.35
N SER A 125 50.26 -9.76 -4.06
CA SER A 125 51.49 -9.95 -3.29
C SER A 125 52.31 -11.17 -3.74
N ALA A 126 51.64 -12.27 -4.14
CA ALA A 126 52.32 -13.47 -4.63
C ALA A 126 52.95 -13.25 -6.01
N GLU A 127 52.31 -12.46 -6.87
CA GLU A 127 52.79 -12.11 -8.21
C GLU A 127 53.72 -10.88 -8.21
N GLY A 128 53.82 -10.14 -7.11
CA GLY A 128 54.61 -8.91 -7.00
C GLY A 128 54.04 -7.73 -7.80
N VAL A 129 52.75 -7.79 -8.17
CA VAL A 129 52.08 -6.79 -9.02
C VAL A 129 51.06 -5.96 -8.23
N GLY A 130 50.70 -4.78 -8.73
CA GLY A 130 49.65 -3.95 -8.13
C GLY A 130 48.25 -4.54 -8.36
N PHE A 131 47.25 -4.08 -7.60
CA PHE A 131 45.87 -4.59 -7.71
C PHE A 131 45.25 -4.39 -9.10
N LYS A 132 45.74 -3.39 -9.84
CA LYS A 132 45.29 -3.12 -11.22
C LYS A 132 45.81 -4.13 -12.23
N ASP A 133 46.97 -4.71 -11.99
CA ASP A 133 47.68 -5.53 -12.98
C ASP A 133 47.42 -7.03 -12.80
N VAL A 134 46.64 -7.39 -11.77
CA VAL A 134 46.18 -8.77 -11.57
C VAL A 134 45.33 -9.21 -12.77
N ASP A 135 45.65 -10.39 -13.29
CA ASP A 135 45.05 -10.94 -14.51
C ASP A 135 43.51 -11.01 -14.47
N ASN A 136 42.87 -10.62 -15.57
CA ASN A 136 41.43 -10.59 -15.76
C ASN A 136 40.77 -11.96 -15.56
N SER A 137 41.50 -13.06 -15.78
CA SER A 137 40.99 -14.41 -15.55
C SER A 137 40.58 -14.67 -14.09
N PHE A 138 41.14 -13.90 -13.15
CA PHE A 138 40.85 -14.06 -11.72
C PHE A 138 39.46 -13.56 -11.29
N VAL A 139 38.78 -12.79 -12.15
CA VAL A 139 37.47 -12.20 -11.87
C VAL A 139 36.41 -13.24 -11.50
N ILE A 140 36.47 -14.42 -12.12
CA ILE A 140 35.53 -15.51 -11.83
C ILE A 140 35.72 -16.01 -10.39
N ASN A 141 36.96 -16.14 -9.93
CA ASN A 141 37.24 -16.55 -8.55
C ASN A 141 36.77 -15.49 -7.55
N VAL A 142 37.01 -14.21 -7.85
CA VAL A 142 36.52 -13.09 -7.03
C VAL A 142 35.00 -13.12 -6.96
N PHE A 143 34.32 -13.30 -8.10
CA PHE A 143 32.86 -13.40 -8.15
C PHE A 143 32.33 -14.54 -7.29
N LEU A 144 32.95 -15.73 -7.36
CA LEU A 144 32.55 -16.88 -6.54
C LEU A 144 32.75 -16.61 -5.05
N ILE A 145 33.91 -16.08 -4.65
CA ILE A 145 34.21 -15.71 -3.25
C ILE A 145 33.19 -14.68 -2.74
N PHE A 146 32.88 -13.67 -3.56
CA PHE A 146 31.90 -12.64 -3.23
C PHE A 146 30.51 -13.26 -3.01
N VAL A 147 30.06 -14.16 -3.89
CA VAL A 147 28.75 -14.80 -3.78
C VAL A 147 28.68 -15.74 -2.58
N PHE A 148 29.67 -16.61 -2.38
CA PHE A 148 29.65 -17.59 -1.29
C PHE A 148 29.72 -16.96 0.09
N SER A 149 30.50 -15.89 0.25
CA SER A 149 30.59 -15.17 1.53
C SER A 149 29.24 -14.55 1.93
N GLY A 150 28.55 -13.85 1.03
CA GLY A 150 27.24 -13.30 1.38
C GLY A 150 26.15 -14.36 1.54
N ILE A 151 26.23 -15.50 0.84
CA ILE A 151 25.40 -16.68 1.14
C ILE A 151 25.63 -17.16 2.57
N ALA A 152 26.90 -17.28 3.00
CA ALA A 152 27.25 -17.73 4.34
C ALA A 152 26.68 -16.80 5.42
N ILE A 153 26.85 -15.47 5.27
CA ILE A 153 26.32 -14.49 6.24
C ILE A 153 24.80 -14.51 6.27
N SER A 154 24.15 -14.64 5.11
CA SER A 154 22.70 -14.74 5.05
C SER A 154 22.16 -16.03 5.70
N LEU A 155 22.85 -17.15 5.50
CA LEU A 155 22.51 -18.43 6.10
C LEU A 155 22.62 -18.41 7.62
N ILE A 156 23.59 -17.70 8.20
CA ILE A 156 23.69 -17.54 9.66
C ILE A 156 22.38 -17.00 10.22
N SER A 157 21.81 -15.95 9.60
CA SER A 157 20.51 -15.43 10.05
C SER A 157 19.36 -16.42 9.85
N GLY A 158 19.38 -17.22 8.78
CA GLY A 158 18.37 -18.25 8.52
C GLY A 158 18.42 -19.39 9.54
N ILE A 159 19.62 -19.83 9.90
CA ILE A 159 19.88 -20.86 10.91
C ILE A 159 19.41 -20.36 12.28
N LEU A 160 19.77 -19.14 12.67
CA LEU A 160 19.33 -18.55 13.93
C LEU A 160 17.80 -18.47 14.04
N LYS A 161 17.11 -18.13 12.94
CA LYS A 161 15.64 -18.13 12.88
C LYS A 161 15.06 -19.53 13.08
N ILE A 162 15.62 -20.56 12.46
CA ILE A 162 15.05 -21.92 12.51
C ILE A 162 15.36 -22.63 13.82
N SER A 163 16.57 -22.43 14.35
CA SER A 163 17.05 -23.10 15.56
C SER A 163 16.53 -22.44 16.82
N PHE A 164 16.56 -21.10 16.88
CA PHE A 164 16.26 -20.33 18.09
C PHE A 164 14.98 -19.48 17.98
N ASN A 165 14.29 -19.52 16.84
CA ASN A 165 13.08 -18.71 16.58
C ASN A 165 13.29 -17.20 16.81
N ILE A 166 14.52 -16.72 16.57
CA ILE A 166 14.84 -15.30 16.68
C ILE A 166 14.28 -14.56 15.46
N HIS A 167 13.72 -13.37 15.68
CA HIS A 167 13.25 -12.51 14.60
C HIS A 167 14.41 -12.10 13.68
N GLU A 168 14.27 -12.41 12.40
CA GLU A 168 15.31 -12.20 11.38
C GLU A 168 15.71 -10.74 11.19
N VAL A 169 14.79 -9.80 11.46
CA VAL A 169 15.06 -8.37 11.31
C VAL A 169 16.18 -7.96 12.27
N VAL A 170 16.11 -8.44 13.52
CA VAL A 170 17.09 -8.11 14.55
C VAL A 170 18.43 -8.75 14.22
N THR A 171 18.46 -10.04 13.88
CA THR A 171 19.71 -10.75 13.56
C THR A 171 20.40 -10.14 12.35
N THR A 172 19.67 -9.80 11.31
CA THR A 172 20.28 -9.25 10.08
C THR A 172 20.79 -7.83 10.26
N VAL A 173 20.10 -6.97 11.03
CA VAL A 173 20.60 -5.63 11.37
C VAL A 173 21.86 -5.71 12.23
N MET A 174 21.90 -6.62 13.22
CA MET A 174 23.09 -6.81 14.05
C MET A 174 24.27 -7.37 13.25
N LEU A 175 24.02 -8.33 12.36
CA LEU A 175 25.05 -8.90 11.49
C LEU A 175 25.70 -7.85 10.57
N ASN A 176 24.96 -6.82 10.12
CA ASN A 176 25.55 -5.71 9.36
C ASN A 176 26.66 -5.01 10.15
N TRP A 177 26.39 -4.67 11.43
CA TRP A 177 27.35 -4.01 12.29
C TRP A 177 28.53 -4.91 12.65
N ILE A 178 28.27 -6.19 12.94
CA ILE A 178 29.33 -7.17 13.22
C ILE A 178 30.29 -7.26 12.02
N VAL A 179 29.75 -7.42 10.81
CA VAL A 179 30.55 -7.48 9.58
C VAL A 179 31.29 -6.17 9.34
N TRP A 180 30.65 -5.01 9.56
CA TRP A 180 31.29 -3.71 9.35
C TRP A 180 32.46 -3.46 10.30
N ILE A 181 32.28 -3.77 11.59
CA ILE A 181 33.36 -3.65 12.58
C ILE A 181 34.48 -4.64 12.25
N PHE A 182 34.13 -5.87 11.86
CA PHE A 182 35.09 -6.87 11.41
C PHE A 182 35.88 -6.42 10.18
N ALA A 183 35.23 -5.81 9.20
CA ALA A 183 35.86 -5.25 8.01
C ALA A 183 36.87 -4.16 8.39
N ASN A 184 36.46 -3.20 9.22
CA ASN A 184 37.36 -2.14 9.70
C ASN A 184 38.55 -2.72 10.47
N TRP A 185 38.33 -3.71 11.33
CA TRP A 185 39.41 -4.37 12.07
C TRP A 185 40.44 -5.07 11.17
N ILE A 186 40.00 -5.65 10.04
CA ILE A 186 40.92 -6.25 9.05
C ILE A 186 41.75 -5.16 8.36
N PHE A 187 41.10 -4.09 7.90
CA PHE A 187 41.75 -3.08 7.06
C PHE A 187 42.59 -2.06 7.84
N ASP A 188 42.44 -1.97 9.16
CA ASP A 188 43.22 -1.07 10.01
C ASP A 188 44.61 -1.64 10.36
N ARG A 189 44.92 -2.88 9.97
CA ARG A 189 46.21 -3.50 10.26
C ARG A 189 47.33 -2.98 9.32
N PRO A 190 48.44 -2.45 9.87
CA PRO A 190 49.53 -1.88 9.08
C PRO A 190 50.37 -2.92 8.33
N GLU A 191 50.31 -4.19 8.74
CA GLU A 191 51.14 -5.29 8.19
C GLU A 191 50.68 -5.78 6.80
N TRP A 192 49.48 -5.40 6.35
CA TRP A 192 48.88 -5.91 5.12
C TRP A 192 48.86 -4.78 4.08
N VAL A 193 49.67 -4.92 3.01
CA VAL A 193 50.05 -3.91 1.99
C VAL A 193 48.89 -3.47 1.08
N TRP A 194 47.66 -3.45 1.58
CA TRP A 194 46.47 -3.19 0.77
C TRP A 194 46.04 -1.73 0.77
N SER A 195 46.59 -0.91 1.67
CA SER A 195 46.08 0.40 2.02
C SER A 195 47.22 1.41 2.18
N SER A 196 47.15 2.50 1.43
CA SER A 196 47.88 3.73 1.73
C SER A 196 46.86 4.75 2.22
N ASN A 197 47.09 5.38 3.37
CA ASN A 197 46.15 6.33 3.99
C ASN A 197 44.73 5.78 4.19
N HIS A 198 44.57 4.53 4.65
CA HIS A 198 43.24 3.96 4.93
C HIS A 198 42.34 3.89 3.68
N VAL A 199 42.93 3.72 2.49
CA VAL A 199 42.20 3.53 1.23
C VAL A 199 42.81 2.37 0.47
N THR A 200 41.98 1.40 0.06
CA THR A 200 42.44 0.27 -0.73
C THR A 200 42.93 0.72 -2.11
N GLN A 201 43.92 0.01 -2.67
CA GLN A 201 44.29 0.26 -4.07
C GLN A 201 43.06 0.10 -4.99
N PRO A 202 42.89 0.99 -5.98
CA PRO A 202 41.75 0.93 -6.88
C PRO A 202 41.80 -0.33 -7.76
N LEU A 203 40.67 -1.01 -7.85
CA LEU A 203 40.47 -2.22 -8.65
C LEU A 203 40.54 -1.94 -10.16
N ASN A 204 40.91 -2.97 -10.93
CA ASN A 204 40.95 -2.87 -12.39
C ASN A 204 39.53 -2.77 -12.98
N THR A 205 39.26 -1.71 -13.74
CA THR A 205 37.98 -1.47 -14.41
C THR A 205 37.71 -2.42 -15.58
N ASN A 206 38.75 -3.02 -16.16
CA ASN A 206 38.64 -3.84 -17.36
C ASN A 206 38.06 -5.23 -17.08
N TRP A 207 38.08 -5.66 -15.82
CA TRP A 207 37.62 -6.97 -15.36
C TRP A 207 36.18 -7.32 -15.72
N LEU A 208 35.28 -6.33 -15.73
CA LEU A 208 33.89 -6.51 -16.15
C LEU A 208 33.58 -5.88 -17.51
N SER A 209 34.58 -5.33 -18.19
CA SER A 209 34.37 -4.67 -19.48
C SER A 209 34.16 -5.72 -20.58
N ILE A 210 32.99 -5.69 -21.21
CA ILE A 210 32.71 -6.46 -22.43
C ILE A 210 32.72 -5.46 -23.57
N ASN A 211 33.63 -5.60 -24.54
CA ASN A 211 33.82 -4.65 -25.63
C ASN A 211 33.99 -3.19 -25.16
N GLY A 212 34.70 -2.98 -24.04
CA GLY A 212 34.92 -1.65 -23.45
C GLY A 212 33.75 -1.10 -22.62
N ASN A 213 32.63 -1.82 -22.51
CA ASN A 213 31.47 -1.42 -21.72
C ASN A 213 31.39 -2.22 -20.41
N THR A 214 31.57 -1.55 -19.27
CA THR A 214 31.49 -2.15 -17.93
C THR A 214 30.08 -2.53 -17.50
N TRP A 215 29.05 -1.96 -18.15
CA TRP A 215 27.65 -2.12 -17.75
C TRP A 215 26.95 -3.35 -18.35
N LEU A 216 27.48 -3.89 -19.46
CA LEU A 216 26.88 -5.03 -20.16
C LEU A 216 26.79 -6.27 -19.27
N PHE A 217 27.85 -6.58 -18.53
CA PHE A 217 27.90 -7.74 -17.64
C PHE A 217 26.77 -7.69 -16.60
N GLY A 218 26.60 -6.54 -15.94
CA GLY A 218 25.56 -6.37 -14.93
C GLY A 218 24.15 -6.53 -15.49
N VAL A 219 23.89 -5.97 -16.67
CA VAL A 219 22.57 -6.08 -17.34
C VAL A 219 22.28 -7.52 -17.74
N ILE A 220 23.24 -8.21 -18.34
CA ILE A 220 23.10 -9.62 -18.74
C ILE A 220 22.80 -10.48 -17.50
N LEU A 221 23.57 -10.32 -16.42
CA LEU A 221 23.36 -11.05 -15.17
C LEU A 221 21.98 -10.78 -14.57
N THR A 222 21.52 -9.52 -14.63
CA THR A 222 20.19 -9.11 -14.16
C THR A 222 19.07 -9.77 -14.96
N ILE A 223 19.14 -9.72 -16.30
CA ILE A 223 18.12 -10.30 -17.18
C ILE A 223 18.03 -11.81 -16.99
N ILE A 224 19.17 -12.50 -16.96
CA ILE A 224 19.24 -13.95 -16.70
C ILE A 224 18.62 -14.27 -15.34
N SER A 225 18.96 -13.51 -14.30
CA SER A 225 18.42 -13.69 -12.94
C SER A 225 16.90 -13.51 -12.90
N VAL A 226 16.35 -12.48 -13.56
CA VAL A 226 14.90 -12.28 -13.63
C VAL A 226 14.21 -13.44 -14.32
N ILE A 227 14.74 -13.91 -15.45
CA ILE A 227 14.15 -15.03 -16.21
C ILE A 227 14.18 -16.31 -15.35
N LEU A 228 15.33 -16.65 -14.76
CA LEU A 228 15.48 -17.82 -13.91
C LEU A 228 14.54 -17.78 -12.71
N VAL A 229 14.50 -16.66 -11.98
CA VAL A 229 13.64 -16.52 -10.80
C VAL A 229 12.16 -16.51 -11.22
N TYR A 230 11.80 -15.92 -12.35
CA TYR A 230 10.44 -15.96 -12.86
C TYR A 230 10.00 -17.40 -13.16
N ILE A 231 10.83 -18.18 -13.84
CA ILE A 231 10.58 -19.60 -14.11
C ILE A 231 10.47 -20.38 -12.81
N LEU A 232 11.46 -20.27 -11.91
CA LEU A 232 11.49 -20.96 -10.63
C LEU A 232 10.24 -20.66 -9.79
N VAL A 233 9.86 -19.39 -9.65
CA VAL A 233 8.74 -19.01 -8.77
C VAL A 233 7.38 -19.29 -9.40
N ASN A 234 7.22 -19.15 -10.71
CA ASN A 234 5.89 -19.22 -11.36
C ASN A 234 5.59 -20.52 -12.09
N LEU A 235 6.62 -21.23 -12.58
CA LEU A 235 6.44 -22.39 -13.45
C LEU A 235 6.85 -23.72 -12.80
N THR A 236 7.48 -23.71 -11.63
CA THR A 236 7.93 -24.96 -10.97
C THR A 236 7.11 -25.33 -9.73
N THR A 237 7.17 -26.62 -9.35
CA THR A 237 6.60 -27.17 -8.11
C THR A 237 7.27 -26.58 -6.87
N PHE A 238 8.57 -26.29 -6.96
CA PHE A 238 9.32 -25.58 -5.93
C PHE A 238 8.70 -24.19 -5.66
N GLY A 239 8.39 -23.43 -6.72
CA GLY A 239 7.73 -22.13 -6.61
C GLY A 239 6.34 -22.18 -5.97
N TYR A 240 5.59 -23.27 -6.20
CA TYR A 240 4.32 -23.52 -5.52
C TYR A 240 4.51 -23.71 -4.01
N LYS A 241 5.39 -24.65 -3.61
CA LYS A 241 5.69 -24.93 -2.19
C LYS A 241 6.20 -23.67 -1.47
N PHE A 242 7.09 -22.93 -2.13
CA PHE A 242 7.62 -21.65 -1.66
C PHE A 242 6.51 -20.62 -1.37
N LYS A 243 5.57 -20.42 -2.31
CA LYS A 243 4.45 -19.47 -2.13
C LYS A 243 3.48 -19.88 -1.03
N VAL A 244 3.23 -21.18 -0.87
CA VAL A 244 2.33 -21.70 0.17
C VAL A 244 2.95 -21.50 1.55
N SER A 245 4.24 -21.81 1.71
CA SER A 245 4.98 -21.59 2.96
C SER A 245 4.92 -20.15 3.46
N GLY A 246 4.98 -19.16 2.56
CA GLY A 246 4.89 -17.75 2.92
C GLY A 246 3.47 -17.23 3.20
N LYS A 247 2.45 -17.76 2.53
CA LYS A 247 1.06 -17.31 2.71
C LYS A 247 0.42 -17.85 3.96
N GLN A 248 0.60 -19.15 4.23
CA GLN A 248 0.03 -19.80 5.39
C GLN A 248 0.93 -20.96 5.83
N PRO A 249 1.85 -20.73 6.78
CA PRO A 249 2.81 -21.74 7.20
C PRO A 249 2.13 -22.95 7.85
N THR A 250 1.02 -22.76 8.58
CA THR A 250 0.27 -23.88 9.17
C THR A 250 -0.27 -24.83 8.10
N ALA A 251 -0.92 -24.29 7.06
CA ALA A 251 -1.41 -25.08 5.93
C ALA A 251 -0.27 -25.76 5.15
N ALA A 252 0.88 -25.09 5.01
CA ALA A 252 2.07 -25.69 4.41
C ALA A 252 2.56 -26.93 5.19
N LYS A 253 2.55 -26.84 6.53
CA LYS A 253 2.92 -27.95 7.41
C LYS A 253 1.94 -29.13 7.29
N TYR A 254 0.63 -28.86 7.24
CA TYR A 254 -0.38 -29.89 6.99
C TYR A 254 -0.21 -30.57 5.62
N ALA A 255 0.24 -29.82 4.60
CA ALA A 255 0.53 -30.35 3.27
C ALA A 255 1.88 -31.10 3.18
N GLY A 256 2.58 -31.34 4.30
CA GLY A 256 3.86 -32.06 4.33
C GLY A 256 5.06 -31.26 3.82
N ILE A 257 4.97 -29.93 3.71
CA ILE A 257 6.07 -29.09 3.24
C ILE A 257 7.03 -28.79 4.41
N ASN A 258 8.31 -29.11 4.24
CA ASN A 258 9.34 -28.77 5.23
C ASN A 258 9.67 -27.27 5.19
N ILE A 259 8.97 -26.48 6.02
CA ILE A 259 9.11 -25.02 6.08
C ILE A 259 10.55 -24.59 6.42
N LYS A 260 11.22 -25.32 7.33
CA LYS A 260 12.60 -25.01 7.75
C LYS A 260 13.57 -25.02 6.56
N TYR A 261 13.46 -26.03 5.70
CA TYR A 261 14.26 -26.12 4.48
C TYR A 261 14.03 -24.91 3.55
N TYR A 262 12.77 -24.53 3.34
CA TYR A 262 12.44 -23.38 2.50
C TYR A 262 12.92 -22.05 3.11
N ILE A 263 12.96 -21.91 4.44
CA ILE A 263 13.53 -20.74 5.11
C ILE A 263 15.04 -20.65 4.81
N LEU A 264 15.81 -21.72 5.05
CA LEU A 264 17.27 -21.73 4.77
C LEU A 264 17.58 -21.44 3.31
N LEU A 265 16.86 -22.10 2.41
CA LEU A 265 17.08 -21.96 0.99
C LEU A 265 16.72 -20.54 0.51
N THR A 266 15.67 -19.93 1.07
CA THR A 266 15.34 -18.53 0.75
C THR A 266 16.41 -17.57 1.27
N THR A 267 16.93 -17.78 2.48
CA THR A 267 18.02 -16.95 3.01
C THR A 267 19.30 -17.12 2.18
N ALA A 268 19.60 -18.33 1.71
CA ALA A 268 20.73 -18.55 0.81
C ALA A 268 20.53 -17.81 -0.53
N LEU A 269 19.34 -17.90 -1.14
CA LEU A 269 19.03 -17.18 -2.37
C LEU A 269 19.08 -15.65 -2.18
N GLN A 270 18.65 -15.14 -1.03
CA GLN A 270 18.81 -13.73 -0.69
C GLN A 270 20.28 -13.32 -0.70
N GLY A 271 21.12 -14.08 0.01
CA GLY A 271 22.57 -13.86 0.04
C GLY A 271 23.18 -13.89 -1.34
N LEU A 272 22.80 -14.86 -2.18
CA LEU A 272 23.26 -15.00 -3.56
C LEU A 272 22.97 -13.73 -4.39
N PHE A 273 21.71 -13.30 -4.46
CA PHE A 273 21.34 -12.16 -5.31
C PHE A 273 21.83 -10.82 -4.77
N ILE A 274 21.84 -10.66 -3.44
CA ILE A 274 22.38 -9.46 -2.79
C ILE A 274 23.88 -9.35 -3.07
N SER A 275 24.60 -10.46 -2.99
CA SER A 275 26.04 -10.51 -3.25
C SER A 275 26.37 -10.28 -4.72
N MET A 276 25.58 -10.84 -5.65
CA MET A 276 25.74 -10.54 -7.08
C MET A 276 25.55 -9.04 -7.38
N GLY A 277 24.58 -8.38 -6.75
CA GLY A 277 24.39 -6.94 -6.89
C GLY A 277 25.51 -6.12 -6.24
N GLY A 278 25.97 -6.55 -5.05
CA GLY A 278 27.10 -5.96 -4.34
C GLY A 278 28.42 -6.08 -5.11
N PHE A 279 28.65 -7.22 -5.77
CA PHE A 279 29.82 -7.43 -6.62
C PHE A 279 29.86 -6.41 -7.75
N ILE A 280 28.75 -6.23 -8.49
CA ILE A 280 28.67 -5.21 -9.54
C ILE A 280 28.97 -3.82 -8.98
N TYR A 281 28.42 -3.49 -7.80
CA TYR A 281 28.63 -2.18 -7.19
C TYR A 281 30.10 -1.90 -6.88
N TYR A 282 30.76 -2.78 -6.13
CA TYR A 282 32.15 -2.56 -5.73
C TYR A 282 33.12 -2.71 -6.91
N MET A 283 32.79 -3.51 -7.92
CA MET A 283 33.66 -3.68 -9.09
C MET A 283 33.51 -2.61 -10.18
N THR A 284 32.40 -1.86 -10.21
CA THR A 284 32.13 -0.90 -11.30
C THR A 284 31.89 0.53 -10.84
N ILE A 285 31.38 0.72 -9.63
CA ILE A 285 31.02 2.05 -9.09
C ILE A 285 32.04 2.47 -8.03
N GLN A 286 32.25 1.63 -7.02
CA GLN A 286 33.11 1.94 -5.88
C GLN A 286 34.42 1.15 -5.96
N LEU A 287 35.28 1.55 -6.91
CA LEU A 287 36.54 0.89 -7.28
C LEU A 287 37.61 0.90 -6.18
N SER A 288 37.48 1.77 -5.18
CA SER A 288 38.33 1.80 -3.99
C SER A 288 37.48 2.04 -2.75
N ILE A 289 37.94 1.51 -1.62
CA ILE A 289 37.23 1.57 -0.35
C ILE A 289 38.11 2.33 0.63
N SER A 290 37.55 3.35 1.27
CA SER A 290 38.20 4.01 2.40
C SER A 290 37.81 3.31 3.69
N THR A 291 38.80 2.75 4.38
CA THR A 291 38.69 1.98 5.62
C THR A 291 39.68 2.54 6.63
N GLY A 292 39.19 3.43 7.50
CA GLY A 292 39.97 4.00 8.60
C GLY A 292 39.29 5.12 9.37
N LYS A 293 38.21 5.74 8.86
CA LYS A 293 37.45 6.78 9.61
C LYS A 293 35.93 6.79 9.35
N ILE A 294 35.38 5.77 8.68
CA ILE A 294 33.96 5.76 8.31
C ILE A 294 33.14 5.08 9.41
N SER A 295 32.50 5.88 10.26
CA SER A 295 31.50 5.42 11.24
C SER A 295 30.16 5.02 10.61
N GLU A 296 30.03 5.18 9.29
CA GLU A 296 28.78 5.01 8.55
C GLU A 296 28.76 3.69 7.76
N LEU A 297 27.72 2.89 8.01
CA LEU A 297 27.44 1.70 7.21
C LEU A 297 27.10 2.08 5.76
N PRO A 298 27.63 1.37 4.74
CA PRO A 298 27.20 1.54 3.35
C PRO A 298 25.69 1.34 3.22
N THR A 299 24.98 2.25 2.52
CA THR A 299 23.50 2.23 2.47
C THR A 299 22.92 1.28 1.42
N ILE A 300 23.75 0.62 0.64
CA ILE A 300 23.32 0.02 -0.64
C ILE A 300 22.28 -1.09 -0.49
N GLY A 301 22.42 -1.93 0.53
CA GLY A 301 21.43 -2.97 0.83
C GLY A 301 20.13 -2.42 1.41
N PHE A 302 20.17 -1.27 2.10
CA PHE A 302 18.96 -0.60 2.58
C PHE A 302 18.18 0.03 1.44
N ASP A 303 18.87 0.62 0.47
CA ASP A 303 18.28 1.22 -0.74
C ASP A 303 17.52 0.20 -1.61
N ALA A 304 17.84 -1.09 -1.53
CA ALA A 304 17.14 -2.15 -2.26
C ALA A 304 15.82 -2.60 -1.61
N ILE A 305 15.60 -2.35 -0.31
CA ILE A 305 14.38 -2.72 0.42
C ILE A 305 13.14 -2.00 -0.13
N PRO A 306 13.14 -0.65 -0.29
CA PRO A 306 12.03 0.08 -0.89
C PRO A 306 11.68 -0.43 -2.28
N ILE A 307 12.69 -0.77 -3.07
CA ILE A 307 12.51 -1.24 -4.46
C ILE A 307 11.68 -2.52 -4.49
N ALA A 308 12.02 -3.49 -3.65
CA ALA A 308 11.27 -4.74 -3.52
C ALA A 308 9.83 -4.50 -2.99
N LEU A 309 9.65 -3.56 -2.06
CA LEU A 309 8.35 -3.21 -1.48
C LEU A 309 7.44 -2.48 -2.49
N VAL A 310 7.94 -1.47 -3.20
CA VAL A 310 7.20 -0.74 -4.25
C VAL A 310 6.83 -1.69 -5.39
N ALA A 311 7.70 -2.64 -5.72
CA ALA A 311 7.40 -3.68 -6.70
C ALA A 311 6.39 -4.73 -6.18
N PHE A 312 5.91 -4.64 -4.94
CA PHE A 312 5.04 -5.61 -4.28
C PHE A 312 5.56 -7.05 -4.39
N ASN A 313 6.87 -7.22 -4.23
CA ASN A 313 7.57 -8.49 -4.37
C ASN A 313 7.42 -9.15 -5.75
N ASN A 314 7.03 -8.41 -6.80
CA ASN A 314 6.94 -8.94 -8.15
C ASN A 314 8.30 -8.82 -8.85
N VAL A 315 8.89 -9.95 -9.24
CA VAL A 315 10.23 -10.05 -9.86
C VAL A 315 10.35 -9.15 -11.10
N VAL A 316 9.33 -9.16 -11.97
CA VAL A 316 9.32 -8.31 -13.17
C VAL A 316 9.08 -6.83 -12.82
N GLY A 317 8.34 -6.56 -11.75
CA GLY A 317 8.08 -5.21 -11.28
C GLY A 317 9.30 -4.51 -10.67
N ILE A 318 10.33 -5.28 -10.27
CA ILE A 318 11.57 -4.73 -9.70
C ILE A 318 12.37 -3.96 -10.75
N LEU A 319 12.38 -4.42 -12.02
CA LEU A 319 13.14 -3.78 -13.10
C LEU A 319 12.81 -2.28 -13.28
N PRO A 320 11.55 -1.87 -13.54
CA PRO A 320 11.25 -0.45 -13.72
C PRO A 320 11.47 0.38 -12.44
N VAL A 321 11.27 -0.21 -11.26
CA VAL A 321 11.47 0.48 -9.97
C VAL A 321 12.97 0.67 -9.68
N ALA A 322 13.79 -0.35 -9.95
CA ALA A 322 15.24 -0.28 -9.81
C ALA A 322 15.84 0.71 -10.79
N MET A 323 15.33 0.78 -12.02
CA MET A 323 15.78 1.76 -13.01
C MET A 323 15.49 3.19 -12.52
N PHE A 324 14.26 3.43 -12.06
CA PHE A 324 13.89 4.71 -11.48
C PHE A 324 14.77 5.09 -10.28
N TRP A 325 15.04 4.12 -9.39
CA TRP A 325 15.90 4.34 -8.23
C TRP A 325 17.35 4.65 -8.62
N ALA A 326 17.90 3.92 -9.59
CA ALA A 326 19.24 4.14 -10.12
C ALA A 326 19.39 5.52 -10.76
N MET A 327 18.39 5.96 -11.54
CA MET A 327 18.34 7.28 -12.15
C MET A 327 18.37 8.38 -11.09
N LEU A 328 17.58 8.25 -10.02
CA LEU A 328 17.61 9.21 -8.92
C LEU A 328 18.93 9.16 -8.14
N LYS A 329 19.45 7.97 -7.83
CA LYS A 329 20.69 7.83 -7.03
C LYS A 329 21.89 8.45 -7.73
N ASN A 330 22.14 8.06 -8.98
CA ASN A 330 23.25 8.60 -9.75
C ASN A 330 22.99 10.07 -10.13
N GLY A 331 21.78 10.36 -10.61
CA GLY A 331 21.38 11.67 -11.07
C GLY A 331 21.42 12.74 -9.99
N SER A 332 20.96 12.44 -8.77
CA SER A 332 20.98 13.40 -7.65
C SER A 332 22.39 13.74 -7.17
N GLY A 333 23.33 12.78 -7.27
CA GLY A 333 24.75 13.04 -7.02
C GLY A 333 25.34 14.04 -8.01
N ILE A 334 25.00 13.90 -9.29
CA ILE A 334 25.47 14.76 -10.39
C ILE A 334 24.78 16.13 -10.37
N ALA A 335 23.46 16.16 -10.21
CA ALA A 335 22.67 17.40 -10.15
C ALA A 335 23.16 18.31 -9.00
N LYS A 336 23.47 17.69 -7.86
CA LYS A 336 24.06 18.41 -6.73
C LYS A 336 25.44 18.99 -7.05
N SER A 337 26.32 18.25 -7.72
CA SER A 337 27.68 18.73 -7.98
C SER A 337 27.76 19.84 -9.02
N ILE A 338 26.76 19.93 -9.93
CA ILE A 338 26.77 20.88 -11.04
C ILE A 338 25.82 22.07 -10.79
N GLU A 339 24.55 21.82 -10.47
CA GLU A 339 23.49 22.84 -10.44
C GLU A 339 23.08 23.27 -9.03
N PHE A 340 23.16 22.37 -8.05
CA PHE A 340 22.69 22.62 -6.69
C PHE A 340 23.77 22.40 -5.62
N PRO A 341 24.92 23.11 -5.69
CA PRO A 341 26.04 22.88 -4.78
C PRO A 341 25.75 23.29 -3.33
N LEU A 342 24.76 24.17 -3.12
CA LEU A 342 24.34 24.66 -1.79
C LEU A 342 23.59 23.60 -0.96
N LEU A 343 23.08 22.54 -1.59
CA LEU A 343 22.37 21.46 -0.89
C LEU A 343 23.33 20.59 -0.07
N SER A 344 23.00 20.34 1.21
CA SER A 344 23.75 19.39 2.05
C SER A 344 23.78 17.98 1.46
N LYS A 345 24.79 17.17 1.80
CA LYS A 345 24.90 15.76 1.37
C LYS A 345 23.71 14.91 1.85
N ASP A 346 23.09 15.35 2.94
CA ASP A 346 21.98 14.64 3.57
C ASP A 346 20.61 14.90 2.92
N VAL A 347 20.51 15.89 2.02
CA VAL A 347 19.23 16.19 1.36
C VAL A 347 18.81 15.04 0.45
N SER A 348 19.74 14.50 -0.35
CA SER A 348 19.45 13.35 -1.21
C SER A 348 19.05 12.12 -0.40
N THR A 349 19.72 11.85 0.72
CA THR A 349 19.37 10.71 1.61
C THR A 349 18.01 10.91 2.28
N LEU A 350 17.65 12.14 2.66
CA LEU A 350 16.31 12.47 3.16
C LEU A 350 15.23 12.23 2.10
N VAL A 351 15.47 12.61 0.83
CA VAL A 351 14.54 12.34 -0.28
C VAL A 351 14.37 10.83 -0.48
N PHE A 352 15.46 10.05 -0.51
CA PHE A 352 15.37 8.59 -0.59
C PHE A 352 14.66 7.97 0.62
N GLY A 353 14.88 8.52 1.81
CA GLY A 353 14.17 8.15 3.03
C GLY A 353 12.66 8.41 2.92
N ALA A 354 12.26 9.59 2.43
CA ALA A 354 10.85 9.94 2.20
C ALA A 354 10.18 9.00 1.18
N ILE A 355 10.87 8.67 0.09
CA ILE A 355 10.38 7.68 -0.90
C ILE A 355 10.25 6.30 -0.24
N THR A 356 11.20 5.92 0.61
CA THR A 356 11.18 4.66 1.37
C THR A 356 9.99 4.58 2.33
N TYR A 357 9.70 5.66 3.07
CA TYR A 357 8.52 5.73 3.91
C TYR A 357 7.23 5.67 3.09
N GLY A 358 7.19 6.38 1.95
CA GLY A 358 6.09 6.27 0.98
C GLY A 358 5.88 4.82 0.52
N ALA A 359 6.97 4.13 0.17
CA ALA A 359 6.99 2.71 -0.21
C ALA A 359 6.47 1.78 0.88
N GLY A 360 6.85 2.00 2.15
CA GLY A 360 6.32 1.26 3.28
C GLY A 360 4.81 1.47 3.48
N ILE A 361 4.35 2.70 3.24
CA ILE A 361 2.93 3.08 3.32
C ILE A 361 2.17 2.63 2.07
N SER A 362 2.82 2.20 0.98
CA SER A 362 2.17 1.72 -0.27
C SER A 362 1.08 0.66 -0.04
N ALA A 363 1.24 -0.20 0.98
CA ALA A 363 0.24 -1.18 1.39
C ALA A 363 -1.04 -0.54 1.97
N LEU A 364 -0.95 0.63 2.61
CA LEU A 364 -2.10 1.45 3.02
C LEU A 364 -2.80 2.05 1.80
N PHE A 365 -2.07 2.49 0.77
CA PHE A 365 -2.67 2.99 -0.48
C PHE A 365 -3.50 1.90 -1.18
N PHE A 366 -3.07 0.64 -1.11
CA PHE A 366 -3.82 -0.51 -1.62
C PHE A 366 -5.18 -0.68 -0.92
N LYS A 367 -5.24 -0.50 0.41
CA LYS A 367 -6.48 -0.63 1.20
C LYS A 367 -7.39 0.60 1.12
N LEU A 368 -6.81 1.80 1.08
CA LEU A 368 -7.58 3.03 1.29
C LEU A 368 -8.31 3.55 0.05
N ARG A 369 -8.10 2.96 -1.15
CA ARG A 369 -8.69 3.44 -2.42
C ARG A 369 -8.72 4.97 -2.47
N ILE A 370 -7.55 5.60 -2.28
CA ILE A 370 -7.44 7.03 -1.97
C ILE A 370 -8.16 7.94 -2.97
N TYR A 371 -8.24 7.54 -4.24
CA TYR A 371 -9.08 8.24 -5.22
C TYR A 371 -10.57 8.26 -4.85
N GLU A 372 -11.15 7.12 -4.46
CA GLU A 372 -12.54 7.04 -4.00
C GLU A 372 -12.71 7.84 -2.70
N TYR A 373 -11.73 7.80 -1.79
CA TYR A 373 -11.77 8.54 -0.53
C TYR A 373 -11.67 10.07 -0.71
N LEU A 374 -10.70 10.55 -1.49
CA LEU A 374 -10.52 11.98 -1.80
C LEU A 374 -11.70 12.54 -2.59
N TYR A 375 -12.17 11.83 -3.62
CA TYR A 375 -13.35 12.24 -4.40
C TYR A 375 -14.62 12.26 -3.53
N LYS A 376 -14.79 11.27 -2.65
CA LYS A 376 -15.90 11.19 -1.69
C LYS A 376 -15.86 12.34 -0.69
N ASN A 377 -14.69 12.64 -0.12
CA ASN A 377 -14.54 13.76 0.83
C ASN A 377 -14.75 15.10 0.13
N PHE A 378 -14.21 15.31 -1.08
CA PHE A 378 -14.39 16.54 -1.85
C PHE A 378 -15.87 16.81 -2.16
N PHE A 379 -16.66 15.78 -2.46
CA PHE A 379 -18.12 15.90 -2.69
C PHE A 379 -18.90 16.14 -1.39
N ILE A 380 -18.56 15.44 -0.29
CA ILE A 380 -19.16 15.62 1.05
C ILE A 380 -18.96 17.07 1.54
N PHE A 381 -17.81 17.68 1.25
CA PHE A 381 -17.52 19.07 1.63
C PHE A 381 -18.37 20.11 0.89
N TYR A 382 -18.97 19.77 -0.26
CA TYR A 382 -19.77 20.70 -1.07
C TYR A 382 -21.27 20.66 -0.74
N GLN A 383 -21.75 19.65 -0.02
CA GLN A 383 -23.18 19.51 0.34
C GLN A 383 -23.43 20.03 1.78
N PHE A 384 -24.15 21.15 1.88
CA PHE A 384 -24.31 21.96 3.11
C PHE A 384 -24.91 21.20 4.31
N GLU A 385 -25.92 20.35 4.07
CA GLU A 385 -26.59 19.57 5.14
C GLU A 385 -25.66 18.55 5.80
N VAL A 386 -24.76 17.93 5.03
CA VAL A 386 -23.81 16.94 5.55
C VAL A 386 -22.70 17.64 6.35
N LYS A 387 -22.25 18.82 5.89
CA LYS A 387 -21.25 19.63 6.61
C LYS A 387 -21.74 20.08 7.98
N LYS A 388 -23.02 20.49 8.09
CA LYS A 388 -23.65 20.89 9.36
C LYS A 388 -23.75 19.70 10.32
N ASN A 389 -24.26 18.56 9.85
CA ASN A 389 -24.42 17.36 10.71
C ASN A 389 -23.10 16.71 11.10
N PHE A 390 -22.08 16.70 10.21
CA PHE A 390 -20.74 16.21 10.52
C PHE A 390 -20.08 17.05 11.61
N TYR A 391 -20.14 18.38 11.51
CA TYR A 391 -19.53 19.27 12.50
C TYR A 391 -20.23 19.16 13.87
N ILE A 392 -21.56 19.08 13.88
CA ILE A 392 -22.34 18.88 15.12
C ILE A 392 -22.00 17.52 15.77
N THR A 393 -21.94 16.43 15.00
CA THR A 393 -21.62 15.10 15.54
C THR A 393 -20.16 14.97 15.98
N PHE A 394 -19.21 15.54 15.24
CA PHE A 394 -17.80 15.56 15.62
C PHE A 394 -17.59 16.32 16.93
N ASN A 395 -18.20 17.50 17.08
CA ASN A 395 -18.15 18.25 18.33
C ASN A 395 -18.81 17.50 19.48
N LYS A 396 -19.91 16.76 19.24
CA LYS A 396 -20.56 15.90 20.26
C LYS A 396 -19.67 14.72 20.69
N VAL A 397 -18.99 14.06 19.75
CA VAL A 397 -18.05 12.96 20.05
C VAL A 397 -16.85 13.48 20.82
N TRP A 398 -16.32 14.65 20.43
CA TRP A 398 -15.19 15.28 21.10
C TRP A 398 -15.57 15.75 22.50
N SER A 399 -16.75 16.36 22.68
CA SER A 399 -17.28 16.73 24.00
C SER A 399 -17.54 15.52 24.90
N LEU A 400 -18.00 14.39 24.36
CA LEU A 400 -18.16 13.15 25.13
C LEU A 400 -16.81 12.52 25.52
N ARG A 401 -15.80 12.60 24.64
CA ARG A 401 -14.42 12.19 24.98
C ARG A 401 -13.79 13.09 26.04
N PHE A 402 -14.09 14.39 26.00
CA PHE A 402 -13.66 15.34 27.03
C PHE A 402 -14.41 15.15 28.35
N LYS A 403 -15.73 14.91 28.34
CA LYS A 403 -16.51 14.53 29.53
C LYS A 403 -15.96 13.27 30.19
N LYS A 404 -15.56 12.27 29.40
CA LYS A 404 -14.88 11.06 29.91
C LYS A 404 -13.56 11.36 30.62
N LEU A 405 -12.86 12.44 30.25
CA LEU A 405 -11.60 12.88 30.87
C LEU A 405 -11.83 13.76 32.11
N LEU A 406 -12.86 14.61 32.10
CA LEU A 406 -13.17 15.56 33.18
C LEU A 406 -13.93 14.95 34.37
N TYR A 407 -14.83 13.97 34.16
CA TYR A 407 -15.57 13.28 35.24
C TYR A 407 -14.64 12.57 36.26
N PHE A 408 -13.37 12.36 35.89
CA PHE A 408 -12.35 11.86 36.81
C PHE A 408 -11.98 12.86 37.93
N LYS A 409 -12.50 14.09 37.90
CA LYS A 409 -12.29 15.14 38.92
C LYS A 409 -13.53 15.47 39.76
N ASP A 410 -14.69 14.83 39.54
CA ASP A 410 -15.95 15.29 40.15
C ASP A 410 -16.00 15.20 41.69
N ASP A 411 -16.65 16.19 42.28
CA ASP A 411 -16.82 16.41 43.72
C ASP A 411 -17.60 15.29 44.42
N GLU A 412 -18.44 14.53 43.71
CA GLU A 412 -19.14 13.36 44.26
C GLU A 412 -18.17 12.27 44.75
N LEU A 413 -17.05 12.10 44.04
CA LEU A 413 -15.98 11.16 44.37
C LEU A 413 -15.14 11.62 45.56
N ARG A 414 -14.96 12.95 45.71
CA ARG A 414 -14.35 13.55 46.91
C ARG A 414 -15.29 13.45 48.11
N ASN A 415 -16.59 13.64 47.91
CA ASN A 415 -17.60 13.51 48.96
C ASN A 415 -17.76 12.06 49.43
N LEU A 416 -17.70 11.08 48.52
CA LEU A 416 -17.61 9.66 48.88
C LEU A 416 -16.32 9.32 49.65
N LYS A 417 -15.17 9.90 49.27
CA LYS A 417 -13.92 9.75 50.04
C LYS A 417 -13.98 10.43 51.41
N LYS A 418 -14.66 11.57 51.53
CA LYS A 418 -14.89 12.27 52.80
C LYS A 418 -15.85 11.48 53.69
N SER A 419 -16.98 11.00 53.16
CA SER A 419 -17.95 10.20 53.93
C SER A 419 -17.37 8.86 54.41
N ILE A 420 -16.45 8.26 53.65
CA ILE A 420 -15.69 7.08 54.10
C ILE A 420 -14.75 7.42 55.27
N LYS A 421 -14.16 8.63 55.30
CA LYS A 421 -13.32 9.10 56.40
C LYS A 421 -14.12 9.51 57.64
N ASP A 422 -15.34 10.04 57.46
CA ASP A 422 -16.19 10.58 58.53
C ASP A 422 -17.20 9.55 59.09
N THR A 423 -16.95 8.25 58.90
CA THR A 423 -17.82 7.20 59.47
C THR A 423 -17.83 7.25 60.99
N GLU A 424 -18.98 7.03 61.64
CA GLU A 424 -19.13 7.04 63.12
C GLU A 424 -18.09 6.15 63.82
N TYR A 425 -17.75 5.02 63.19
CA TYR A 425 -16.72 4.09 63.66
C TYR A 425 -15.31 4.70 63.75
N SER A 426 -14.97 5.67 62.89
CA SER A 426 -13.65 6.33 62.94
C SER A 426 -13.49 7.22 64.18
N LYS A 427 -14.57 7.90 64.60
CA LYS A 427 -14.61 8.73 65.81
C LYS A 427 -14.60 7.86 67.07
N SER A 428 -15.38 6.77 67.11
CA SER A 428 -15.39 5.86 68.26
C SER A 428 -14.06 5.11 68.44
N ILE A 429 -13.37 4.74 67.35
CA ILE A 429 -12.01 4.18 67.43
C ILE A 429 -11.01 5.19 68.01
N LEU A 430 -11.16 6.48 67.73
CA LEU A 430 -10.25 7.52 68.23
C LEU A 430 -10.45 7.77 69.74
N ILE A 431 -11.70 7.79 70.18
CA ILE A 431 -12.08 7.88 71.60
C ILE A 431 -11.58 6.65 72.36
N LEU A 432 -11.82 5.44 71.87
CA LEU A 432 -11.35 4.20 72.50
C LEU A 432 -9.81 4.10 72.53
N LYS A 433 -9.10 4.61 71.49
CA LYS A 433 -7.63 4.70 71.53
C LYS A 433 -7.14 5.64 72.62
N GLN A 434 -7.80 6.78 72.82
CA GLN A 434 -7.47 7.72 73.90
C GLN A 434 -7.75 7.13 75.27
N GLU A 435 -8.88 6.45 75.45
CA GLU A 435 -9.22 5.75 76.69
C GLU A 435 -8.21 4.65 77.03
N ILE A 436 -7.81 3.81 76.07
CA ILE A 436 -6.79 2.77 76.27
C ILE A 436 -5.42 3.40 76.57
N SER A 437 -5.08 4.54 75.95
CA SER A 437 -3.85 5.27 76.25
C SER A 437 -3.82 5.84 77.68
N ASN A 438 -4.97 6.28 78.20
CA ASN A 438 -5.09 6.77 79.56
C ASN A 438 -5.08 5.61 80.57
N LEU A 439 -5.76 4.51 80.28
CA LEU A 439 -5.79 3.30 81.12
C LEU A 439 -4.43 2.58 81.19
N LYS A 440 -3.60 2.66 80.14
CA LYS A 440 -2.22 2.17 80.17
C LYS A 440 -1.32 2.91 81.17
N LYS A 441 -1.67 4.14 81.58
CA LYS A 441 -0.92 4.89 82.60
C LYS A 441 -1.25 4.45 84.03
N THR A 442 -2.37 3.76 84.24
CA THR A 442 -2.88 3.36 85.56
C THR A 442 -2.72 1.86 85.87
N ASN A 443 -1.98 1.10 85.05
CA ASN A 443 -1.58 -0.31 85.27
C ASN A 443 -2.71 -1.34 85.56
N ASN A 444 -3.92 -1.15 85.02
CA ASN A 444 -4.99 -2.16 85.10
C ASN A 444 -5.04 -3.06 83.85
N ASN A 445 -4.31 -4.18 83.88
CA ASN A 445 -4.08 -5.04 82.71
C ASN A 445 -5.30 -5.82 82.19
N SER A 446 -6.32 -6.11 83.03
CA SER A 446 -7.52 -6.86 82.62
C SER A 446 -8.45 -6.01 81.75
N VAL A 447 -8.77 -4.79 82.18
CA VAL A 447 -9.66 -3.85 81.47
C VAL A 447 -9.06 -3.38 80.14
N ILE A 448 -7.72 -3.28 80.08
CA ILE A 448 -7.01 -2.94 78.84
C ILE A 448 -7.19 -4.03 77.77
N LYS A 449 -7.17 -5.31 78.16
CA LYS A 449 -7.37 -6.42 77.21
C LYS A 449 -8.78 -6.39 76.60
N GLU A 450 -9.80 -6.25 77.43
CA GLU A 450 -11.20 -6.23 76.99
C GLU A 450 -11.49 -5.04 76.04
N LYS A 451 -11.06 -3.82 76.40
CA LYS A 451 -11.19 -2.67 75.51
C LYS A 451 -10.33 -2.77 74.24
N SER A 452 -9.19 -3.47 74.30
CA SER A 452 -8.36 -3.69 73.11
C SER A 452 -9.01 -4.67 72.11
N GLU A 453 -9.71 -5.70 72.60
CA GLU A 453 -10.50 -6.61 71.76
C GLU A 453 -11.71 -5.90 71.13
N GLU A 454 -12.39 -5.04 71.89
CA GLU A 454 -13.48 -4.22 71.36
C GLU A 454 -13.00 -3.27 70.26
N LEU A 455 -11.82 -2.67 70.45
CA LEU A 455 -11.17 -1.81 69.46
C LEU A 455 -10.78 -2.58 68.20
N GLU A 456 -10.21 -3.78 68.31
CA GLU A 456 -9.90 -4.63 67.15
C GLU A 456 -11.15 -5.02 66.37
N ASN A 457 -12.23 -5.35 67.07
CA ASN A 457 -13.52 -5.67 66.46
C ASN A 457 -14.09 -4.47 65.68
N LEU A 458 -14.02 -3.26 66.22
CA LEU A 458 -14.47 -2.04 65.53
C LEU A 458 -13.58 -1.70 64.33
N ILE A 459 -12.25 -1.88 64.44
CA ILE A 459 -11.32 -1.72 63.32
C ILE A 459 -11.67 -2.69 62.19
N ASN A 460 -11.95 -3.96 62.52
CA ASN A 460 -12.26 -4.98 61.53
C ASN A 460 -13.59 -4.69 60.83
N LYS A 461 -14.63 -4.26 61.56
CA LYS A 461 -15.91 -3.80 60.98
C LYS A 461 -15.71 -2.61 60.03
N ASN A 462 -14.90 -1.62 60.43
CA ASN A 462 -14.65 -0.44 59.59
C ASN A 462 -13.86 -0.80 58.31
N LYS A 463 -12.84 -1.67 58.41
CA LYS A 463 -12.11 -2.20 57.24
C LYS A 463 -13.04 -2.93 56.27
N ALA A 464 -14.00 -3.70 56.77
CA ALA A 464 -14.98 -4.41 55.94
C ALA A 464 -15.91 -3.45 55.17
N LEU A 465 -16.39 -2.38 55.83
CA LEU A 465 -17.22 -1.34 55.20
C LEU A 465 -16.46 -0.56 54.11
N VAL A 466 -15.21 -0.16 54.38
CA VAL A 466 -14.34 0.50 53.39
C VAL A 466 -14.14 -0.40 52.17
N LYS A 467 -13.92 -1.70 52.38
CA LYS A 467 -13.75 -2.68 51.29
C LYS A 467 -15.03 -2.84 50.46
N LYS A 468 -16.21 -2.81 51.09
CA LYS A 468 -17.52 -2.86 50.40
C LYS A 468 -17.75 -1.61 49.54
N CYS A 469 -17.50 -0.42 50.09
CA CYS A 469 -17.63 0.85 49.36
C CYS A 469 -16.64 0.95 48.18
N ALA A 470 -15.40 0.51 48.38
CA ALA A 470 -14.40 0.46 47.31
C ALA A 470 -14.77 -0.50 46.17
N LYS A 471 -15.46 -1.61 46.50
CA LYS A 471 -15.98 -2.56 45.51
C LYS A 471 -17.13 -1.96 44.72
N GLN A 472 -18.06 -1.27 45.38
CA GLN A 472 -19.19 -0.59 44.73
C GLN A 472 -18.73 0.53 43.78
N TYR A 473 -17.76 1.34 44.21
CA TYR A 473 -17.14 2.34 43.36
C TYR A 473 -16.47 1.76 42.10
N LYS A 474 -15.80 0.60 42.21
CA LYS A 474 -15.20 -0.06 41.04
C LYS A 474 -16.27 -0.51 40.04
N ILE A 475 -17.44 -0.93 40.51
CA ILE A 475 -18.56 -1.37 39.67
C ILE A 475 -19.16 -0.17 38.93
N GLU A 476 -19.54 0.89 39.63
CA GLU A 476 -20.11 2.11 39.03
C GLU A 476 -19.16 2.75 38.00
N LYS A 477 -17.85 2.76 38.29
CA LYS A 477 -16.82 3.23 37.35
C LYS A 477 -16.77 2.39 36.06
N GLN A 478 -16.94 1.08 36.19
CA GLN A 478 -16.93 0.16 35.05
C GLN A 478 -18.20 0.35 34.20
N ASP A 479 -19.36 0.51 34.84
CA ASP A 479 -20.64 0.72 34.19
C ASP A 479 -20.69 2.05 33.43
N PHE A 480 -20.19 3.13 34.02
CA PHE A 480 -20.05 4.42 33.33
C PHE A 480 -19.14 4.32 32.10
N LYS A 481 -18.00 3.65 32.22
CA LYS A 481 -17.07 3.43 31.10
C LYS A 481 -17.73 2.63 29.97
N ASN A 482 -18.57 1.67 30.32
CA ASN A 482 -19.34 0.87 29.36
C ASN A 482 -20.42 1.71 28.67
N ASN A 483 -21.16 2.54 29.41
CA ASN A 483 -22.18 3.44 28.86
C ASN A 483 -21.60 4.44 27.87
N VAL A 484 -20.48 5.10 28.21
CA VAL A 484 -19.80 6.03 27.29
C VAL A 484 -19.28 5.30 26.05
N LYS A 485 -18.76 4.07 26.20
CA LYS A 485 -18.31 3.25 25.06
C LYS A 485 -19.47 2.89 24.15
N PHE A 486 -20.64 2.62 24.73
CA PHE A 486 -21.87 2.32 24.01
C PHE A 486 -22.39 3.54 23.24
N GLU A 487 -22.45 4.73 23.84
CA GLU A 487 -22.84 5.97 23.13
C GLU A 487 -21.91 6.30 21.96
N ILE A 488 -20.59 6.16 22.15
CA ILE A 488 -19.61 6.35 21.07
C ILE A 488 -19.85 5.34 19.94
N ARG A 489 -20.24 4.10 20.27
CA ARG A 489 -20.55 3.07 19.28
C ARG A 489 -21.82 3.43 18.50
N GLN A 490 -22.90 3.84 19.18
CA GLN A 490 -24.12 4.30 18.52
C GLN A 490 -23.88 5.49 17.59
N LEU A 491 -23.07 6.46 18.02
CA LEU A 491 -22.71 7.62 17.20
C LEU A 491 -21.90 7.21 15.96
N LYS A 492 -20.98 6.25 16.10
CA LYS A 492 -20.24 5.69 14.96
C LYS A 492 -21.15 4.95 13.98
N GLU A 493 -22.12 4.19 14.48
CA GLU A 493 -23.09 3.46 13.66
C GLU A 493 -24.04 4.41 12.90
N ARG A 494 -24.54 5.46 13.56
CA ARG A 494 -25.29 6.53 12.86
C ARG A 494 -24.43 7.19 11.78
N PHE A 495 -23.15 7.42 12.06
CA PHE A 495 -22.23 8.01 11.10
C PHE A 495 -21.96 7.11 9.89
N SER A 496 -21.86 5.78 10.07
CA SER A 496 -21.76 4.85 8.95
C SER A 496 -23.03 4.82 8.11
N MET A 497 -24.22 4.86 8.73
CA MET A 497 -25.50 4.91 8.03
C MET A 497 -25.63 6.19 7.17
N PHE A 498 -25.29 7.37 7.71
CA PHE A 498 -25.26 8.61 6.93
C PHE A 498 -24.25 8.57 5.78
N ASN A 499 -23.10 7.92 5.97
CA ASN A 499 -22.12 7.72 4.91
C ASN A 499 -22.63 6.80 3.79
N GLU A 500 -23.45 5.81 4.11
CA GLU A 500 -24.06 4.94 3.10
C GLU A 500 -25.21 5.63 2.36
N GLU A 501 -26.06 6.36 3.07
CA GLU A 501 -27.15 7.17 2.48
C GLU A 501 -26.61 8.26 1.55
N SER A 502 -25.55 8.96 1.94
CA SER A 502 -24.90 9.96 1.07
C SER A 502 -24.29 9.35 -0.20
N ILE A 503 -23.78 8.11 -0.14
CA ILE A 503 -23.31 7.37 -1.32
C ILE A 503 -24.49 7.00 -2.24
N LEU A 504 -25.62 6.58 -1.67
CA LEU A 504 -26.83 6.27 -2.43
C LEU A 504 -27.41 7.52 -3.10
N LEU A 505 -27.48 8.64 -2.37
CA LEU A 505 -27.90 9.94 -2.89
C LEU A 505 -26.96 10.45 -3.98
N HIS A 506 -25.64 10.31 -3.82
CA HIS A 506 -24.67 10.67 -4.86
C HIS A 506 -24.85 9.82 -6.12
N LYS A 507 -25.04 8.50 -5.99
CA LYS A 507 -25.34 7.63 -7.15
C LYS A 507 -26.65 8.00 -7.84
N LYS A 508 -27.65 8.50 -7.09
CA LYS A 508 -29.00 8.81 -7.60
C LYS A 508 -29.10 10.19 -8.26
N TYR A 509 -28.42 11.22 -7.72
CA TYR A 509 -28.60 12.61 -8.13
C TYR A 509 -27.36 13.30 -8.72
N SER A 510 -26.16 12.69 -8.69
CA SER A 510 -24.98 13.30 -9.31
C SER A 510 -24.97 13.15 -10.83
N ILE A 511 -24.45 14.16 -11.54
CA ILE A 511 -24.28 14.14 -13.00
C ILE A 511 -23.45 12.93 -13.45
N SER A 512 -22.41 12.56 -12.69
CA SER A 512 -21.58 11.38 -12.97
C SER A 512 -22.32 10.07 -12.70
N GLY A 513 -23.14 9.98 -11.65
CA GLY A 513 -23.99 8.84 -11.33
C GLY A 513 -25.07 8.59 -12.38
N LEU A 514 -25.78 9.65 -12.80
CA LEU A 514 -26.78 9.62 -13.87
C LEU A 514 -26.15 9.20 -15.21
N ARG A 515 -24.99 9.77 -15.57
CA ARG A 515 -24.22 9.34 -16.75
C ARG A 515 -23.88 7.85 -16.70
N LYS A 516 -23.45 7.35 -15.54
CA LYS A 516 -23.07 5.94 -15.36
C LYS A 516 -24.28 4.99 -15.44
N LYS A 517 -25.43 5.40 -14.91
CA LYS A 517 -26.69 4.63 -15.00
C LYS A 517 -27.17 4.51 -16.44
N ILE A 518 -27.20 5.64 -17.15
CA ILE A 518 -27.63 5.69 -18.55
C ILE A 518 -26.62 4.94 -19.45
N SER A 519 -25.31 5.09 -19.22
CA SER A 519 -24.31 4.31 -19.95
C SER A 519 -24.47 2.80 -19.75
N ASN A 520 -24.82 2.36 -18.53
CA ASN A 520 -25.08 0.96 -18.24
C ASN A 520 -26.36 0.44 -18.92
N GLN A 521 -27.42 1.25 -19.00
CA GLN A 521 -28.66 0.90 -19.72
C GLN A 521 -28.41 0.79 -21.23
N VAL A 522 -27.68 1.73 -21.82
CA VAL A 522 -27.27 1.68 -23.24
C VAL A 522 -26.38 0.46 -23.50
N LEU A 523 -25.45 0.14 -22.59
CA LEU A 523 -24.64 -1.07 -22.68
C LEU A 523 -25.49 -2.34 -22.61
N LYS A 524 -26.48 -2.42 -21.71
CA LYS A 524 -27.37 -3.57 -21.57
C LYS A 524 -28.16 -3.82 -22.87
N LYS A 525 -28.79 -2.78 -23.42
CA LYS A 525 -29.49 -2.86 -24.71
C LYS A 525 -28.56 -3.30 -25.85
N LYS A 526 -27.31 -2.82 -25.84
CA LYS A 526 -26.27 -3.24 -26.80
C LYS A 526 -25.94 -4.74 -26.68
N TYR A 527 -25.86 -5.26 -25.45
CA TYR A 527 -25.60 -6.69 -25.22
C TYR A 527 -26.78 -7.56 -25.65
N GLU A 528 -28.02 -7.12 -25.40
CA GLU A 528 -29.23 -7.82 -25.86
C GLU A 528 -29.26 -7.96 -27.39
N LEU A 529 -28.92 -6.88 -28.11
CA LEU A 529 -28.83 -6.89 -29.58
C LEU A 529 -27.66 -7.72 -30.11
N LEU A 530 -26.52 -7.73 -29.41
CA LEU A 530 -25.41 -8.62 -29.76
C LEU A 530 -25.79 -10.09 -29.56
N ASN A 531 -26.56 -10.41 -28.52
CA ASN A 531 -27.05 -11.77 -28.31
C ASN A 531 -28.05 -12.18 -29.40
N SER A 532 -28.98 -11.31 -29.78
CA SER A 532 -29.93 -11.61 -30.89
C SER A 532 -29.21 -11.78 -32.22
N PHE A 533 -28.14 -11.01 -32.46
CA PHE A 533 -27.25 -11.20 -33.61
C PHE A 533 -26.56 -12.56 -33.60
N VAL A 534 -25.95 -12.94 -32.46
CA VAL A 534 -25.26 -14.23 -32.32
C VAL A 534 -26.22 -15.40 -32.55
N ILE A 535 -27.45 -15.31 -32.02
CA ILE A 535 -28.50 -16.31 -32.22
C ILE A 535 -28.89 -16.39 -33.71
N SER A 536 -29.13 -15.25 -34.36
CA SER A 536 -29.49 -15.19 -35.78
C SER A 536 -28.37 -15.75 -36.68
N PHE A 537 -27.12 -15.43 -36.36
CA PHE A 537 -25.95 -15.94 -37.06
C PHE A 537 -25.76 -17.45 -36.89
N ASN A 538 -25.98 -17.98 -35.68
CA ASN A 538 -25.96 -19.41 -35.43
C ASN A 538 -27.06 -20.14 -36.20
N ASN A 539 -28.27 -19.58 -36.25
CA ASN A 539 -29.39 -20.13 -37.02
C ASN A 539 -29.11 -20.15 -38.53
N TYR A 540 -28.43 -19.13 -39.06
CA TYR A 540 -27.96 -19.18 -40.45
C TYR A 540 -26.92 -20.27 -40.67
N LYS A 541 -25.94 -20.37 -39.76
CA LYS A 541 -24.88 -21.38 -39.85
C LYS A 541 -25.45 -22.80 -39.80
N THR A 542 -26.45 -23.07 -38.97
CA THR A 542 -27.16 -24.36 -38.93
C THR A 542 -27.93 -24.61 -40.22
N LYS A 543 -28.74 -23.66 -40.71
CA LYS A 543 -29.45 -23.78 -42.01
C LYS A 543 -28.50 -24.13 -43.16
N VAL A 544 -27.34 -23.46 -43.25
CA VAL A 544 -26.33 -23.75 -44.27
C VAL A 544 -25.71 -25.14 -44.09
N LYS A 545 -25.44 -25.55 -42.84
CA LYS A 545 -24.87 -26.87 -42.53
C LYS A 545 -25.85 -27.99 -42.90
N ASP A 546 -27.12 -27.86 -42.52
CA ASP A 546 -28.17 -28.86 -42.79
C ASP A 546 -28.44 -28.98 -44.29
N SER A 547 -28.47 -27.85 -45.00
CA SER A 547 -28.67 -27.84 -46.45
C SER A 547 -27.49 -28.46 -47.21
N ARG A 548 -26.25 -28.27 -46.72
CA ARG A 548 -25.06 -28.97 -47.24
C ARG A 548 -25.09 -30.46 -46.94
N GLN A 549 -25.59 -30.87 -45.79
CA GLN A 549 -25.74 -32.29 -45.43
C GLN A 549 -26.82 -32.96 -46.28
N LYS A 550 -27.97 -32.31 -46.48
CA LYS A 550 -29.02 -32.78 -47.40
C LYS A 550 -28.48 -32.95 -48.82
N LEU A 551 -27.79 -31.94 -49.36
CA LEU A 551 -27.18 -32.07 -50.68
C LEU A 551 -26.13 -33.20 -50.76
N LYS A 552 -25.36 -33.46 -49.68
CA LYS A 552 -24.44 -34.61 -49.64
C LYS A 552 -25.17 -35.96 -49.65
N LEU A 553 -26.34 -36.06 -49.00
CA LEU A 553 -27.18 -37.25 -49.01
C LEU A 553 -27.87 -37.44 -50.37
N ASP A 554 -28.41 -36.37 -50.94
CA ASP A 554 -29.06 -36.38 -52.26
C ASP A 554 -28.07 -36.75 -53.39
N LEU A 555 -26.81 -36.31 -53.27
CA LEU A 555 -25.73 -36.70 -54.19
C LEU A 555 -25.27 -38.16 -54.01
N LYS A 556 -25.45 -38.76 -52.83
CA LYS A 556 -25.11 -40.16 -52.55
C LYS A 556 -26.22 -41.12 -52.99
N ASN A 557 -27.49 -40.72 -52.84
CA ASN A 557 -28.63 -41.60 -53.05
C ASN A 557 -29.11 -41.69 -54.51
N LYS A 558 -28.61 -40.84 -55.41
CA LYS A 558 -28.99 -40.83 -56.83
C LYS A 558 -27.77 -40.93 -57.75
N GLN A 559 -27.78 -41.86 -58.71
CA GLN A 559 -26.93 -41.85 -59.91
C GLN A 559 -27.33 -40.66 -60.81
N THR A 560 -27.08 -39.44 -60.35
CA THR A 560 -27.47 -38.18 -61.01
C THR A 560 -26.54 -37.84 -62.17
N SER A 561 -27.11 -37.35 -63.27
CA SER A 561 -26.38 -36.80 -64.43
C SER A 561 -25.58 -35.54 -64.03
N LYS A 562 -24.55 -35.19 -64.82
CA LYS A 562 -23.67 -34.04 -64.56
C LYS A 562 -24.44 -32.71 -64.46
N GLU A 563 -25.52 -32.57 -65.21
CA GLU A 563 -26.36 -31.37 -65.28
C GLU A 563 -27.26 -31.20 -64.04
N GLU A 564 -27.87 -32.28 -63.55
CA GLU A 564 -28.69 -32.26 -62.33
C GLU A 564 -27.86 -31.87 -61.10
N ARG A 565 -26.61 -32.36 -61.02
CA ARG A 565 -25.66 -31.97 -59.97
C ARG A 565 -25.33 -30.48 -60.00
N LEU A 566 -25.29 -29.90 -61.20
CA LEU A 566 -24.99 -28.47 -61.39
C LEU A 566 -26.19 -27.60 -61.00
N ASN A 567 -27.41 -28.04 -61.32
CA ASN A 567 -28.65 -27.38 -60.91
C ASN A 567 -28.87 -27.40 -59.39
N LEU A 568 -28.62 -28.54 -58.72
CA LEU A 568 -28.72 -28.63 -57.26
C LEU A 568 -27.70 -27.73 -56.54
N LYS A 569 -26.49 -27.59 -57.08
CA LYS A 569 -25.47 -26.66 -56.57
C LYS A 569 -25.88 -25.19 -56.77
N LYS A 570 -26.45 -24.83 -57.94
CA LYS A 570 -26.98 -23.49 -58.21
C LYS A 570 -28.12 -23.13 -57.25
N LEU A 571 -29.04 -24.06 -57.01
CA LEU A 571 -30.13 -23.89 -56.03
C LEU A 571 -29.62 -23.64 -54.60
N LEU A 572 -28.61 -24.38 -54.15
CA LEU A 572 -27.98 -24.10 -52.86
C LEU A 572 -27.32 -22.71 -52.81
N LEU A 573 -26.63 -22.31 -53.87
CA LEU A 573 -25.99 -20.99 -53.95
C LEU A 573 -27.03 -19.86 -53.83
N ASN A 574 -28.14 -19.97 -54.55
CA ASN A 574 -29.25 -19.01 -54.47
C ASN A 574 -29.88 -18.97 -53.07
N ASN A 575 -30.10 -20.13 -52.43
CA ASN A 575 -30.66 -20.19 -51.08
C ASN A 575 -29.72 -19.59 -50.02
N ILE A 576 -28.42 -19.85 -50.13
CA ILE A 576 -27.40 -19.25 -49.26
C ILE A 576 -27.39 -17.73 -49.42
N GLN A 577 -27.50 -17.23 -50.65
CA GLN A 577 -27.54 -15.80 -50.94
C GLN A 577 -28.79 -15.14 -50.36
N LYS A 578 -29.97 -15.76 -50.52
CA LYS A 578 -31.22 -15.30 -49.92
C LYS A 578 -31.16 -15.22 -48.39
N TRP A 579 -30.65 -16.26 -47.72
CA TRP A 579 -30.51 -16.24 -46.25
C TRP A 579 -29.47 -15.23 -45.76
N LYS A 580 -28.46 -14.93 -46.57
CA LYS A 580 -27.48 -13.88 -46.27
C LYS A 580 -28.13 -12.49 -46.33
N GLU A 581 -28.97 -12.24 -47.34
CA GLU A 581 -29.73 -10.99 -47.46
C GLU A 581 -30.74 -10.82 -46.32
N GLU A 582 -31.44 -11.89 -45.91
CA GLU A 582 -32.34 -11.90 -44.74
C GLU A 582 -31.63 -11.59 -43.41
N LEU A 583 -30.38 -12.03 -43.25
CA LEU A 583 -29.55 -11.67 -42.10
C LEU A 583 -29.14 -10.20 -42.14
N GLU A 584 -28.67 -9.73 -43.30
CA GLU A 584 -28.19 -8.35 -43.46
C GLU A 584 -29.33 -7.33 -43.22
N SER A 585 -30.56 -7.65 -43.64
CA SER A 585 -31.73 -6.80 -43.38
C SER A 585 -32.12 -6.76 -41.90
N LYS A 586 -32.21 -7.92 -41.21
CA LYS A 586 -32.48 -7.98 -39.75
C LYS A 586 -31.40 -7.28 -38.93
N ASN A 587 -30.15 -7.36 -39.36
CA ASN A 587 -29.02 -6.70 -38.71
C ASN A 587 -29.05 -5.18 -38.89
N LYS A 588 -29.51 -4.67 -40.03
CA LYS A 588 -29.71 -3.22 -40.23
C LYS A 588 -30.82 -2.68 -39.33
N ILE A 589 -31.98 -3.34 -39.29
CA ILE A 589 -33.14 -2.92 -38.48
C ILE A 589 -32.76 -2.82 -36.99
N SER A 590 -32.09 -3.85 -36.46
CA SER A 590 -31.64 -3.86 -35.06
C SER A 590 -30.59 -2.79 -34.73
N LEU A 591 -29.76 -2.40 -35.71
CA LEU A 591 -28.76 -1.34 -35.54
C LEU A 591 -29.41 0.05 -35.53
N ASP A 592 -30.45 0.25 -36.34
CA ASP A 592 -31.21 1.49 -36.41
C ASP A 592 -32.06 1.69 -35.14
N GLU A 593 -32.70 0.63 -34.63
CA GLU A 593 -33.38 0.64 -33.34
C GLU A 593 -32.44 0.99 -32.18
N PHE A 594 -31.21 0.47 -32.19
CA PHE A 594 -30.20 0.83 -31.21
C PHE A 594 -29.82 2.30 -31.26
N ASN A 595 -29.61 2.83 -32.47
CA ASN A 595 -29.25 4.23 -32.67
C ASN A 595 -30.35 5.16 -32.18
N LYS A 596 -31.63 4.84 -32.49
CA LYS A 596 -32.80 5.57 -32.00
C LYS A 596 -32.90 5.56 -30.47
N TYR A 597 -32.78 4.38 -29.86
CA TYR A 597 -32.79 4.23 -28.39
C TYR A 597 -31.63 4.99 -27.71
N ARG A 598 -30.43 4.94 -28.31
CA ARG A 598 -29.27 5.66 -27.79
C ARG A 598 -29.51 7.16 -27.78
N ILE A 599 -30.01 7.73 -28.88
CA ILE A 599 -30.30 9.16 -29.01
C ILE A 599 -31.32 9.59 -27.95
N GLU A 600 -32.42 8.86 -27.82
CA GLU A 600 -33.49 9.16 -26.85
C GLU A 600 -32.98 9.21 -25.39
N GLN A 601 -32.11 8.26 -25.02
CA GLN A 601 -31.54 8.23 -23.67
C GLN A 601 -30.56 9.39 -23.42
N TYR A 602 -29.81 9.82 -24.43
CA TYR A 602 -28.93 11.00 -24.32
C TYR A 602 -29.71 12.32 -24.25
N GLU A 603 -30.87 12.41 -24.89
CA GLU A 603 -31.76 13.57 -24.76
C GLU A 603 -32.40 13.66 -23.38
N LYS A 604 -32.87 12.55 -22.82
CA LYS A 604 -33.35 12.48 -21.41
C LYS A 604 -32.27 12.90 -20.42
N LEU A 605 -31.02 12.50 -20.68
CA LEU A 605 -29.85 12.93 -19.90
C LEU A 605 -29.63 14.44 -20.01
N LYS A 606 -29.71 15.01 -21.22
CA LYS A 606 -29.54 16.45 -21.45
C LYS A 606 -30.62 17.26 -20.71
N LYS A 607 -31.87 16.81 -20.76
CA LYS A 607 -33.01 17.45 -20.07
C LYS A 607 -32.84 17.44 -18.54
N SER A 608 -32.54 16.28 -17.96
CA SER A 608 -32.27 16.16 -16.52
C SER A 608 -31.06 16.97 -16.04
N ILE A 609 -29.99 17.09 -16.84
CA ILE A 609 -28.86 17.98 -16.51
C ILE A 609 -29.30 19.45 -16.50
N ASN A 610 -30.13 19.88 -17.45
CA ASN A 610 -30.61 21.25 -17.52
C ASN A 610 -31.51 21.60 -16.32
N GLU A 611 -32.44 20.71 -15.95
CA GLU A 611 -33.28 20.88 -14.74
C GLU A 611 -32.46 21.00 -13.45
N ILE A 612 -31.39 20.19 -13.31
CA ILE A 612 -30.47 20.29 -12.17
C ILE A 612 -29.71 21.62 -12.18
N LYS A 613 -29.25 22.07 -13.36
CA LYS A 613 -28.55 23.36 -13.51
C LYS A 613 -29.45 24.53 -13.13
N GLU A 614 -30.71 24.52 -13.57
CA GLU A 614 -31.70 25.56 -13.23
C GLU A 614 -31.98 25.61 -11.73
N LYS A 615 -32.22 24.47 -11.09
CA LYS A 615 -32.39 24.39 -9.62
C LYS A 615 -31.16 24.92 -8.88
N PHE A 616 -29.96 24.63 -9.37
CA PHE A 616 -28.72 25.14 -8.78
C PHE A 616 -28.57 26.66 -8.94
N LEU A 617 -29.06 27.21 -10.07
CA LEU A 617 -29.06 28.64 -10.36
C LEU A 617 -30.03 29.41 -9.45
N ILE A 618 -31.21 28.83 -9.19
CA ILE A 618 -32.20 29.35 -8.25
C ILE A 618 -31.62 29.38 -6.82
N ILE A 619 -31.07 28.26 -6.34
CA ILE A 619 -30.43 28.19 -5.01
C ILE A 619 -29.28 29.21 -4.89
N LYS A 620 -28.51 29.42 -5.96
CA LYS A 620 -27.41 30.41 -5.98
C LYS A 620 -27.93 31.85 -5.94
N LYS A 621 -29.07 32.15 -6.57
CA LYS A 621 -29.75 33.46 -6.49
C LYS A 621 -30.29 33.71 -5.08
N ASP A 622 -31.04 32.76 -4.52
CA ASP A 622 -31.54 32.83 -3.14
C ASP A 622 -30.42 33.05 -2.13
N PHE A 623 -29.26 32.43 -2.35
CA PHE A 623 -28.10 32.58 -1.48
C PHE A 623 -27.44 33.95 -1.62
N LYS A 624 -27.37 34.52 -2.83
CA LYS A 624 -26.88 35.88 -3.05
C LYS A 624 -27.82 36.89 -2.39
N GLU A 625 -29.13 36.74 -2.55
CA GLU A 625 -30.13 37.60 -1.92
C GLU A 625 -30.11 37.51 -0.40
N LYS A 626 -30.02 36.30 0.18
CA LYS A 626 -29.85 36.09 1.63
C LYS A 626 -28.53 36.66 2.16
N LYS A 627 -27.44 36.57 1.39
CA LYS A 627 -26.15 37.13 1.80
C LYS A 627 -26.15 38.67 1.76
N VAL A 628 -26.86 39.28 0.82
CA VAL A 628 -27.06 40.74 0.74
C VAL A 628 -27.97 41.24 1.87
N THR A 629 -29.06 40.53 2.17
CA THR A 629 -29.92 40.85 3.33
C THR A 629 -29.21 40.66 4.68
N ILE A 630 -28.33 39.66 4.83
CA ILE A 630 -27.51 39.49 6.04
C ILE A 630 -26.46 40.62 6.18
N LYS A 631 -25.86 41.08 5.07
CA LYS A 631 -24.96 42.24 5.08
C LYS A 631 -25.70 43.53 5.47
N ASN A 632 -26.89 43.76 4.94
CA ASN A 632 -27.68 44.97 5.23
C ASN A 632 -28.31 44.96 6.62
N THR A 633 -28.49 43.79 7.25
CA THR A 633 -28.97 43.67 8.63
C THR A 633 -27.85 43.67 9.68
N SER A 634 -26.58 43.71 9.26
CA SER A 634 -25.42 43.67 10.17
C SER A 634 -25.05 45.01 10.82
N SER A 635 -25.63 46.14 10.40
CA SER A 635 -25.48 47.42 11.11
C SER A 635 -26.37 47.51 12.35
N ASP A 636 -27.63 47.03 12.28
CA ASP A 636 -28.62 47.21 13.37
C ASP A 636 -28.78 46.00 14.32
N LYS A 637 -28.10 44.87 14.09
CA LYS A 637 -28.28 43.63 14.87
C LYS A 637 -27.08 43.15 15.69
N LYS A 638 -26.01 43.95 15.82
CA LYS A 638 -24.96 43.64 16.81
C LYS A 638 -25.42 43.80 18.26
N GLN A 639 -26.43 44.65 18.53
CA GLN A 639 -26.99 44.82 19.88
C GLN A 639 -28.15 43.85 20.22
N LYS A 640 -28.89 43.31 19.25
CA LYS A 640 -30.03 42.40 19.50
C LYS A 640 -29.69 40.90 19.53
N PHE A 641 -28.40 40.54 19.49
CA PHE A 641 -27.96 39.14 19.47
C PHE A 641 -27.90 38.49 20.88
N PHE A 642 -28.01 39.28 21.94
CA PHE A 642 -28.01 38.79 23.33
C PHE A 642 -29.40 38.61 23.98
N GLU A 643 -30.51 39.02 23.34
CA GLU A 643 -31.85 38.98 23.96
C GLU A 643 -32.90 38.11 23.23
N LYS A 644 -32.49 37.21 22.33
CA LYS A 644 -33.45 36.31 21.63
C LYS A 644 -33.17 34.82 21.81
N GLU A 645 -32.84 34.45 23.04
CA GLU A 645 -33.10 33.11 23.60
C GLU A 645 -34.60 32.74 23.60
N ASN A 646 -35.51 33.68 23.28
CA ASN A 646 -36.96 33.45 23.20
C ASN A 646 -37.57 33.30 21.79
N TYR A 647 -36.77 33.11 20.73
CA TYR A 647 -37.28 32.71 19.39
C TYR A 647 -37.24 31.19 19.14
N ILE A 648 -37.14 30.42 20.22
CA ILE A 648 -37.45 28.98 20.26
C ILE A 648 -38.98 28.75 20.36
N ASN A 649 -39.81 29.79 20.59
CA ASN A 649 -41.24 29.61 20.88
C ASN A 649 -42.26 30.23 19.90
N LYS A 650 -41.85 30.73 18.72
CA LYS A 650 -42.82 31.12 17.67
C LYS A 650 -42.35 30.65 16.30
N ILE A 651 -43.26 30.03 15.57
CA ILE A 651 -43.14 29.19 14.36
C ILE A 651 -42.89 27.70 14.76
N THR A 652 -43.81 26.99 15.42
CA THR A 652 -45.25 26.88 15.09
C THR A 652 -45.53 26.90 13.58
N TYR A 653 -44.77 26.10 12.82
CA TYR A 653 -45.20 25.64 11.48
C TYR A 653 -44.98 24.12 11.27
N TYR A 654 -44.43 23.42 12.26
CA TYR A 654 -44.20 21.97 12.22
C TYR A 654 -45.12 21.16 13.15
N ASN A 655 -46.17 21.78 13.70
CA ASN A 655 -47.23 21.09 14.45
C ASN A 655 -48.50 20.83 13.61
N LYS A 656 -48.42 20.83 12.27
CA LYS A 656 -49.58 20.51 11.41
C LYS A 656 -49.24 19.74 10.14
N ARG A 657 -48.45 18.66 10.26
CA ARG A 657 -48.39 17.64 9.19
C ARG A 657 -48.20 16.20 9.68
N CYS A 658 -48.78 15.88 10.84
CA CYS A 658 -49.00 14.53 11.34
C CYS A 658 -50.50 14.13 11.37
N GLU A 659 -51.33 14.61 10.44
CA GLU A 659 -52.72 14.14 10.28
C GLU A 659 -53.15 14.00 8.80
N VAL A 660 -52.38 13.27 8.00
CA VAL A 660 -52.92 12.66 6.77
C VAL A 660 -52.34 11.25 6.57
N VAL A 661 -52.59 10.37 7.54
CA VAL A 661 -52.76 8.92 7.33
C VAL A 661 -53.86 8.44 8.30
N LYS A 662 -55.09 8.92 8.06
CA LYS A 662 -56.35 8.29 8.47
C LYS A 662 -57.36 8.53 7.35
N SER A 663 -57.18 7.82 6.24
CA SER A 663 -58.19 7.53 5.22
C SER A 663 -57.60 6.66 4.11
N TYR A 664 -57.26 5.42 4.44
CA TYR A 664 -57.41 4.26 3.56
C TYR A 664 -57.52 3.04 4.48
N GLY A 665 -58.77 2.78 4.85
CA GLY A 665 -59.21 1.81 5.85
C GLY A 665 -60.74 1.83 5.95
N SER A 666 -61.38 1.86 4.77
CA SER A 666 -62.70 1.33 4.44
C SER A 666 -62.59 0.90 2.99
#